data_AF-A0A1B8A6M4-F1
#
_entry.id   AF-A0A1B8A6M4-F1
#
_cell.length_a   1.000
_cell.length_b   1.000
_cell.length_c   1.000
_cell.angle_alpha   90.00
_cell.angle_beta   90.00
_cell.angle_gamma   90.00
#
_symmetry.space_group_name_H-M   'P 1'
#
loop_
_entity.id
_entity.type
_entity.pdbx_description
1 polymer ?
#
loop_
_entity_poly.entity_id
_entity_poly.type
_entity_poly.pdbx_seq_one_letter_code
_entity_poly.pdbx_strand_id
1 'polypeptide(L)'
;MGETLFIYYNDSIDSDNLAAAMALWKATHKRPDTRLIWIIEPRQVCFGLSMTAKQVSRCQHLIQEHFPSLGNPFKVLLGGLIEQVDLDNIKGLTKADRHLLKMAAKPEYGAKDDAVLHGRLTAWDFASCLAEWSNNDSNEVFVDFETLDEIQNPVNLNVHHHEELVNRSADELKAYDKILKEPFSQRTQSLRNWYEGCIRRIEQEECNSNTSVQPLDLNAVHDAIEAAASVRFFGGSSLRILRQFLDKGLAGRIKCHLQVGSCDMSANLFANQFNIALNRDAAKAVLNRSTEFLKFTVVPSHTAQSIKYSALGLKNVGGHCLEKRILGFNCREDPLKIVANNVSLDGQYSGKAYPMPDLTAFLCALIPKYMEGMGFKLRFIEVDEKNSNGALLFRRSDKGIEMYDWSDSDEGKTLTETEMTGVFEATAKGGEPLVDVTLRSAQYHTPYDSANINSERTSFIPWKVEPSHFSTTRWLMWARRAQASQPSKLDPAPARVAFLCLFANLKAAQAVVLSRARHQKGLSRDASKVSKQPLSLRNAEARHHGSSRATIQRIVKKLEAANSSDLNDIAFKTAGRPRILTDEEEEAIVAFVMWMERSGLPACKGEVEDAANTLRLRRNPDAQPVSRMWYRRFRDDHPELDKSILKSLDKSREAWEVAGIDDVKEWFKRLAELITKLQIGASEIWNADQAGVRVGILRERVECLIVRTKKKSPAQVLSPADRETCTVIGTGNAIGDTIPPWLIFKSFPTLEWAYIDGDPNMRFAQSESAFSNGDITLEWAMEFNRHSWGKSATVQDRQLSFEEYFGCDEHLRKPLEHHISFDEPPKERTPAEKIWRLLIIDGFTGHGAFAFREYCIKFDILVAFLLPHSTHKLQPMDVGVFQWMKNAHQKKLRQALRQGNLSFNRRDFAGAFMEIFNEGFTRAHIISGFEKSGIFPPTDQPAVSYLLQKQLKSKQAVDPAYASLLPPEGRFSAASDTAKHVGERYHDILSSPTRAGLKNIRNIVNEAMLLEDTIKRYADDRRSRIEKQYNKRKRGKKAKPIGDYIHNVSLQEIRDQQESFIAETRAKEGKSQLRTARSIAIREIERFKSEWRDNKEVIVNGVLKKLQFKKWLQHTGKDKDYLSMDTQRSKMTELLNEKTDGFMIDTQLPQEVRESIRNANFAGKPLNAVDCEESDKEEEEEEILPLLDLSCLSDVEMPSSPPCLPNHESPLSSPWPGLSTPCPFQHRTQLHDSLRDLIREEIIVAESSYRATEDADIL
;
A
#
# COMPACT_ATOMS: atom_id res chain seq x y z
N MET A 1 -9.84 -32.50 -48.05
CA MET A 1 -9.55 -32.06 -46.66
C MET A 1 -10.49 -30.89 -46.36
N GLY A 2 -10.84 -30.67 -45.09
CA GLY A 2 -11.79 -29.62 -44.72
C GLY A 2 -11.08 -28.37 -44.21
N GLU A 3 -11.49 -27.21 -44.70
CA GLU A 3 -10.95 -25.90 -44.30
C GLU A 3 -11.16 -25.66 -42.80
N THR A 4 -10.14 -25.13 -42.12
CA THR A 4 -10.26 -24.63 -40.75
C THR A 4 -10.47 -23.12 -40.77
N LEU A 5 -11.58 -22.66 -40.23
CA LEU A 5 -11.94 -21.24 -40.19
C LEU A 5 -11.62 -20.63 -38.82
N PHE A 6 -10.91 -19.52 -38.84
CA PHE A 6 -10.74 -18.64 -37.69
C PHE A 6 -11.47 -17.32 -37.95
N ILE A 7 -12.20 -16.85 -36.94
CA ILE A 7 -12.89 -15.55 -36.96
C ILE A 7 -12.35 -14.71 -35.81
N TYR A 8 -11.85 -13.53 -36.15
CA TYR A 8 -11.48 -12.47 -35.21
C TYR A 8 -12.59 -11.42 -35.20
N TYR A 9 -13.10 -11.05 -34.02
CA TYR A 9 -14.15 -10.04 -33.85
C TYR A 9 -13.84 -9.12 -32.66
N ASN A 10 -13.37 -7.90 -32.93
CA ASN A 10 -12.96 -6.94 -31.89
C ASN A 10 -13.00 -5.52 -32.47
N ASP A 11 -13.09 -4.47 -31.65
CA ASP A 11 -13.01 -3.08 -32.13
C ASP A 11 -11.63 -2.69 -32.71
N SER A 12 -10.59 -3.46 -32.39
CA SER A 12 -9.25 -3.27 -32.91
C SER A 12 -8.71 -1.84 -32.74
N ILE A 13 -9.03 -1.14 -31.64
CA ILE A 13 -8.53 0.23 -31.37
C ILE A 13 -7.25 0.27 -30.52
N ASP A 14 -6.99 -0.73 -29.68
CA ASP A 14 -5.88 -0.70 -28.71
C ASP A 14 -4.70 -1.65 -29.00
N SER A 15 -3.65 -1.49 -28.19
CA SER A 15 -2.38 -2.24 -28.25
C SER A 15 -2.53 -3.75 -28.05
N ASP A 16 -3.52 -4.16 -27.25
CA ASP A 16 -3.76 -5.54 -26.86
C ASP A 16 -4.50 -6.28 -27.97
N ASN A 17 -5.56 -5.67 -28.51
CA ASN A 17 -6.28 -6.17 -29.68
C ASN A 17 -5.32 -6.40 -30.87
N LEU A 18 -4.39 -5.46 -31.12
CA LEU A 18 -3.38 -5.62 -32.18
C LEU A 18 -2.37 -6.74 -31.88
N ALA A 19 -1.95 -6.91 -30.62
CA ALA A 19 -1.06 -7.99 -30.24
C ALA A 19 -1.75 -9.38 -30.31
N ALA A 20 -3.04 -9.44 -29.96
CA ALA A 20 -3.89 -10.61 -30.08
C ALA A 20 -4.12 -11.01 -31.56
N ALA A 21 -4.36 -10.03 -32.45
CA ALA A 21 -4.39 -10.22 -33.90
C ALA A 21 -3.05 -10.77 -34.44
N MET A 22 -1.92 -10.19 -34.01
CA MET A 22 -0.57 -10.66 -34.35
C MET A 22 -0.34 -12.12 -33.89
N ALA A 23 -0.76 -12.50 -32.68
CA ALA A 23 -0.68 -13.88 -32.20
C ALA A 23 -1.52 -14.85 -33.07
N LEU A 24 -2.74 -14.44 -33.42
CA LEU A 24 -3.64 -15.22 -34.27
C LEU A 24 -3.08 -15.39 -35.70
N TRP A 25 -2.59 -14.31 -36.32
CA TRP A 25 -1.92 -14.37 -37.63
C TRP A 25 -0.68 -15.28 -37.59
N LYS A 26 0.16 -15.19 -36.54
CA LYS A 26 1.30 -16.10 -36.39
C LYS A 26 0.87 -17.58 -36.23
N ALA A 27 -0.33 -17.87 -35.73
CA ALA A 27 -0.87 -19.24 -35.66
C ALA A 27 -1.41 -19.76 -37.00
N THR A 28 -1.87 -18.89 -37.90
CA THR A 28 -2.54 -19.28 -39.17
C THR A 28 -1.65 -19.18 -40.41
N HIS A 29 -0.82 -18.13 -40.56
CA HIS A 29 -0.08 -17.79 -41.80
C HIS A 29 0.79 -18.89 -42.44
N LYS A 30 1.11 -19.98 -41.72
CA LYS A 30 1.90 -21.13 -42.20
C LYS A 30 1.06 -22.37 -42.54
N ARG A 31 -0.27 -22.25 -42.57
CA ARG A 31 -1.21 -23.38 -42.74
C ARG A 31 -2.07 -23.15 -43.99
N PRO A 32 -1.87 -23.90 -45.09
CA PRO A 32 -2.62 -23.69 -46.33
C PRO A 32 -4.11 -24.04 -46.20
N ASP A 33 -4.47 -25.01 -45.35
CA ASP A 33 -5.86 -25.42 -45.11
C ASP A 33 -6.59 -24.53 -44.07
N THR A 34 -6.21 -23.26 -43.92
CA THR A 34 -6.70 -22.37 -42.85
C THR A 34 -7.04 -20.97 -43.37
N ARG A 35 -8.32 -20.60 -43.28
CA ARG A 35 -8.82 -19.24 -43.58
C ARG A 35 -9.02 -18.46 -42.29
N LEU A 36 -8.72 -17.17 -42.34
CA LEU A 36 -8.86 -16.22 -41.24
C LEU A 36 -9.68 -15.03 -41.72
N ILE A 37 -10.84 -14.82 -41.11
CA ILE A 37 -11.73 -13.68 -41.36
C ILE A 37 -11.50 -12.65 -40.25
N TRP A 38 -11.17 -11.42 -40.64
CA TRP A 38 -11.05 -10.28 -39.75
C TRP A 38 -12.35 -9.48 -39.75
N ILE A 39 -12.98 -9.32 -38.58
CA ILE A 39 -14.16 -8.49 -38.39
C ILE A 39 -13.85 -7.43 -37.33
N ILE A 40 -14.15 -6.18 -37.66
CA ILE A 40 -13.93 -5.02 -36.80
C ILE A 40 -15.28 -4.45 -36.36
N GLU A 41 -15.44 -4.29 -35.05
CA GLU A 41 -16.64 -3.69 -34.47
C GLU A 41 -16.46 -2.18 -34.27
N PRO A 42 -17.17 -1.31 -35.02
CA PRO A 42 -16.99 0.13 -34.90
C PRO A 42 -17.57 0.66 -33.59
N ARG A 43 -16.89 1.64 -32.97
CA ARG A 43 -17.45 2.41 -31.85
C ARG A 43 -18.29 3.58 -32.38
N GLN A 44 -19.45 3.82 -31.77
CA GLN A 44 -20.22 5.04 -31.98
C GLN A 44 -19.39 6.26 -31.58
N VAL A 45 -19.22 7.27 -32.45
CA VAL A 45 -18.54 8.54 -32.11
C VAL A 45 -19.36 9.75 -32.58
N CYS A 46 -18.99 10.96 -32.14
CA CYS A 46 -19.58 12.21 -32.62
C CYS A 46 -18.48 13.26 -32.87
N PHE A 47 -18.42 13.79 -34.08
CA PHE A 47 -17.38 14.75 -34.47
C PHE A 47 -17.70 16.17 -34.00
N GLY A 48 -16.74 16.76 -33.27
CA GLY A 48 -16.77 18.14 -32.81
C GLY A 48 -16.81 18.30 -31.28
N LEU A 49 -17.40 17.33 -30.57
CA LEU A 49 -17.54 17.29 -29.11
C LEU A 49 -16.25 16.85 -28.36
N SER A 50 -15.17 16.54 -29.07
CA SER A 50 -13.89 16.14 -28.48
C SER A 50 -13.25 17.25 -27.63
N MET A 51 -12.76 16.92 -26.45
CA MET A 51 -12.04 17.82 -25.54
C MET A 51 -10.55 17.86 -25.87
N THR A 52 -9.96 19.06 -25.94
CA THR A 52 -8.48 19.19 -25.97
C THR A 52 -7.87 18.79 -24.62
N ALA A 53 -6.60 18.34 -24.62
CA ALA A 53 -5.92 17.92 -23.39
C ALA A 53 -5.99 18.97 -22.24
N LYS A 54 -5.92 20.28 -22.55
CA LYS A 54 -6.09 21.35 -21.56
C LYS A 54 -7.50 21.39 -20.95
N GLN A 55 -8.53 21.13 -21.76
CA GLN A 55 -9.91 21.06 -21.29
C GLN A 55 -10.14 19.82 -20.44
N VAL A 56 -9.56 18.67 -20.81
CA VAL A 56 -9.59 17.44 -20.00
C VAL A 56 -8.99 17.68 -18.61
N SER A 57 -7.81 18.31 -18.54
CA SER A 57 -7.17 18.65 -17.24
C SER A 57 -8.00 19.61 -16.39
N ARG A 58 -8.60 20.66 -16.98
CA ARG A 58 -9.52 21.56 -16.24
C ARG A 58 -10.77 20.82 -15.76
N CYS A 59 -11.30 19.90 -16.56
CA CYS A 59 -12.51 19.16 -16.21
C CYS A 59 -12.28 18.18 -15.07
N GLN A 60 -11.18 17.43 -15.09
CA GLN A 60 -10.77 16.57 -13.97
C GLN A 60 -10.65 17.35 -12.65
N HIS A 61 -10.18 18.60 -12.69
CA HIS A 61 -10.12 19.46 -11.51
C HIS A 61 -11.51 19.88 -11.02
N LEU A 62 -12.39 20.33 -11.91
CA LEU A 62 -13.79 20.68 -11.57
C LEU A 62 -14.59 19.47 -11.04
N ILE A 63 -14.32 18.26 -11.56
CA ILE A 63 -14.90 17.01 -11.06
C ILE A 63 -14.37 16.71 -9.65
N GLN A 64 -13.08 16.92 -9.38
CA GLN A 64 -12.51 16.75 -8.05
C GLN A 64 -13.02 17.80 -7.04
N GLU A 65 -13.36 19.00 -7.51
CA GLU A 65 -13.87 20.12 -6.73
C GLU A 65 -15.36 19.95 -6.36
N HIS A 66 -16.21 19.55 -7.32
CA HIS A 66 -17.66 19.45 -7.13
C HIS A 66 -18.19 18.03 -6.88
N PHE A 67 -17.46 16.98 -7.29
CA PHE A 67 -17.89 15.58 -7.19
C PHE A 67 -16.86 14.65 -6.50
N PRO A 68 -16.24 15.02 -5.35
CA PRO A 68 -15.22 14.21 -4.69
C PRO A 68 -15.72 12.83 -4.23
N SER A 69 -17.03 12.68 -4.01
CA SER A 69 -17.69 11.41 -3.64
C SER A 69 -17.70 10.36 -4.76
N LEU A 70 -17.59 10.77 -6.04
CA LEU A 70 -17.54 9.85 -7.18
C LEU A 70 -16.14 9.22 -7.38
N GLY A 71 -15.16 9.59 -6.56
CA GLY A 71 -13.85 8.95 -6.49
C GLY A 71 -12.83 9.54 -7.46
N ASN A 72 -12.25 8.70 -8.32
CA ASN A 72 -11.14 9.12 -9.18
C ASN A 72 -11.65 9.96 -10.38
N PRO A 73 -11.25 11.25 -10.53
CA PRO A 73 -11.84 12.13 -11.54
C PRO A 73 -11.65 11.67 -13.00
N PHE A 74 -10.57 10.92 -13.30
CA PHE A 74 -10.39 10.31 -14.61
C PHE A 74 -11.36 9.14 -14.84
N LYS A 75 -11.61 8.28 -13.84
CA LYS A 75 -12.66 7.24 -13.95
C LYS A 75 -14.06 7.85 -14.09
N VAL A 76 -14.36 8.92 -13.35
CA VAL A 76 -15.66 9.63 -13.42
C VAL A 76 -15.89 10.20 -14.81
N LEU A 77 -14.88 10.91 -15.35
CA LEU A 77 -14.91 11.46 -16.69
C LEU A 77 -15.01 10.38 -17.77
N LEU A 78 -14.22 9.29 -17.65
CA LEU A 78 -14.19 8.19 -18.61
C LEU A 78 -15.48 7.35 -18.62
N GLY A 79 -16.09 7.14 -17.46
CA GLY A 79 -17.36 6.40 -17.31
C GLY A 79 -18.62 7.25 -17.53
N GLY A 80 -18.49 8.56 -17.75
CA GLY A 80 -19.63 9.48 -17.89
C GLY A 80 -20.55 9.52 -16.67
N LEU A 81 -20.00 9.37 -15.45
CA LEU A 81 -20.74 9.15 -14.20
C LEU A 81 -21.38 10.41 -13.59
N ILE A 82 -21.67 11.42 -14.40
CA ILE A 82 -22.27 12.69 -13.98
C ILE A 82 -23.48 12.93 -14.86
N GLU A 83 -24.66 13.07 -14.25
CA GLU A 83 -25.91 13.29 -14.97
C GLU A 83 -26.16 14.79 -15.20
N GLN A 84 -27.04 15.12 -16.16
CA GLN A 84 -27.32 16.53 -16.47
C GLN A 84 -27.99 17.25 -15.28
N VAL A 85 -28.75 16.51 -14.46
CA VAL A 85 -29.36 17.00 -13.21
C VAL A 85 -28.29 17.47 -12.21
N ASP A 86 -27.20 16.72 -12.07
CA ASP A 86 -26.07 17.07 -11.19
C ASP A 86 -25.43 18.40 -11.60
N LEU A 87 -25.26 18.61 -12.90
CA LEU A 87 -24.63 19.81 -13.46
C LEU A 87 -25.49 21.07 -13.34
N ASP A 88 -26.81 20.90 -13.41
CA ASP A 88 -27.75 22.02 -13.30
C ASP A 88 -27.96 22.45 -11.81
N ASN A 89 -27.70 21.55 -10.85
CA ASN A 89 -27.66 21.83 -9.40
C ASN A 89 -26.47 22.69 -8.92
N ILE A 90 -25.31 22.66 -9.60
CA ILE A 90 -24.12 23.43 -9.17
C ILE A 90 -24.32 24.94 -9.41
N LYS A 91 -24.36 25.72 -8.32
CA LYS A 91 -24.43 27.20 -8.35
C LYS A 91 -23.03 27.82 -8.37
N GLY A 92 -22.86 28.92 -9.12
CA GLY A 92 -21.63 29.73 -9.14
C GLY A 92 -20.62 29.43 -10.25
N LEU A 93 -20.81 28.38 -11.06
CA LEU A 93 -19.94 28.06 -12.20
C LEU A 93 -19.89 29.17 -13.26
N THR A 94 -18.72 29.38 -13.86
CA THR A 94 -18.59 30.23 -15.06
C THR A 94 -19.28 29.58 -16.26
N LYS A 95 -19.73 30.38 -17.24
CA LYS A 95 -20.32 29.82 -18.49
C LYS A 95 -19.36 28.86 -19.22
N ALA A 96 -18.06 29.10 -19.15
CA ALA A 96 -17.04 28.25 -19.75
C ALA A 96 -16.87 26.93 -18.98
N ASP A 97 -16.72 26.99 -17.66
CA ASP A 97 -16.58 25.79 -16.81
C ASP A 97 -17.86 24.93 -16.83
N ARG A 98 -19.06 25.55 -16.86
CA ARG A 98 -20.32 24.82 -16.98
C ARG A 98 -20.48 24.12 -18.33
N HIS A 99 -20.07 24.75 -19.43
CA HIS A 99 -20.04 24.11 -20.75
C HIS A 99 -19.04 22.94 -20.77
N LEU A 100 -17.86 23.13 -20.17
CA LEU A 100 -16.80 22.14 -20.08
C LEU A 100 -17.15 20.93 -19.20
N LEU A 101 -17.94 21.13 -18.14
CA LEU A 101 -18.56 20.05 -17.36
C LEU A 101 -19.70 19.35 -18.12
N LYS A 102 -20.49 20.06 -18.95
CA LYS A 102 -21.48 19.39 -19.83
C LYS A 102 -20.84 18.46 -20.88
N MET A 103 -19.53 18.59 -21.16
CA MET A 103 -18.78 17.61 -21.98
C MET A 103 -18.36 16.35 -21.19
N ALA A 104 -18.42 16.37 -19.85
CA ALA A 104 -18.08 15.24 -18.98
C ALA A 104 -19.25 14.30 -18.70
N ALA A 105 -20.48 14.81 -18.75
CA ALA A 105 -21.68 13.98 -18.84
C ALA A 105 -21.59 13.07 -20.08
N LYS A 106 -22.21 11.89 -20.01
CA LYS A 106 -22.27 10.97 -21.15
C LYS A 106 -23.10 11.61 -22.28
N PRO A 107 -22.55 11.76 -23.50
CA PRO A 107 -23.30 12.35 -24.60
C PRO A 107 -24.39 11.40 -25.13
N GLU A 108 -25.48 11.96 -25.64
CA GLU A 108 -26.36 11.27 -26.58
C GLU A 108 -25.60 10.90 -27.86
N TYR A 109 -26.09 9.91 -28.61
CA TYR A 109 -25.39 9.40 -29.77
C TYR A 109 -25.44 10.37 -30.95
N GLY A 110 -24.25 10.71 -31.47
CA GLY A 110 -24.09 11.50 -32.68
C GLY A 110 -24.55 10.76 -33.94
N ALA A 111 -24.54 11.47 -35.07
CA ALA A 111 -24.94 10.93 -36.37
C ALA A 111 -24.13 9.68 -36.73
N LYS A 112 -24.82 8.61 -37.15
CA LYS A 112 -24.23 7.31 -37.52
C LYS A 112 -23.10 7.43 -38.56
N ASP A 113 -23.18 8.41 -39.46
CA ASP A 113 -22.15 8.70 -40.45
C ASP A 113 -20.76 9.01 -39.84
N ASP A 114 -20.70 9.66 -38.68
CA ASP A 114 -19.44 9.94 -37.98
C ASP A 114 -18.81 8.62 -37.50
N ALA A 115 -19.63 7.70 -36.96
CA ALA A 115 -19.21 6.37 -36.53
C ALA A 115 -18.82 5.47 -37.71
N VAL A 116 -19.50 5.58 -38.85
CA VAL A 116 -19.14 4.86 -40.09
C VAL A 116 -17.81 5.38 -40.66
N LEU A 117 -17.59 6.69 -40.72
CA LEU A 117 -16.30 7.28 -41.15
C LEU A 117 -15.16 6.89 -40.20
N HIS A 118 -15.40 6.92 -38.90
CA HIS A 118 -14.42 6.49 -37.90
C HIS A 118 -14.09 5.01 -38.03
N GLY A 119 -15.11 4.13 -38.08
CA GLY A 119 -14.94 2.69 -38.25
C GLY A 119 -14.24 2.29 -39.55
N ARG A 120 -14.46 3.02 -40.66
CA ARG A 120 -13.69 2.84 -41.90
C ARG A 120 -12.21 3.21 -41.72
N LEU A 121 -11.91 4.30 -41.01
CA LEU A 121 -10.52 4.73 -40.80
C LEU A 121 -9.76 3.78 -39.87
N THR A 122 -10.37 3.33 -38.76
CA THR A 122 -9.75 2.35 -37.86
C THR A 122 -9.57 0.97 -38.53
N ALA A 123 -10.50 0.58 -39.40
CA ALA A 123 -10.38 -0.65 -40.18
C ALA A 123 -9.26 -0.58 -41.23
N TRP A 124 -9.11 0.56 -41.92
CA TRP A 124 -7.96 0.79 -42.79
C TRP A 124 -6.62 0.86 -42.03
N ASP A 125 -6.61 1.43 -40.82
CA ASP A 125 -5.42 1.42 -39.96
C ASP A 125 -5.03 0.01 -39.52
N PHE A 126 -6.00 -0.86 -39.24
CA PHE A 126 -5.75 -2.28 -38.96
C PHE A 126 -5.30 -3.05 -40.21
N ALA A 127 -5.91 -2.78 -41.37
CA ALA A 127 -5.53 -3.35 -42.66
C ALA A 127 -4.07 -3.06 -43.04
N SER A 128 -3.60 -1.81 -42.87
CA SER A 128 -2.18 -1.47 -43.07
C SER A 128 -1.24 -2.23 -42.13
N CYS A 129 -1.68 -2.55 -40.91
CA CYS A 129 -0.90 -3.39 -39.98
C CYS A 129 -0.82 -4.85 -40.47
N LEU A 130 -1.93 -5.40 -40.98
CA LEU A 130 -1.94 -6.75 -41.57
C LEU A 130 -1.02 -6.83 -42.78
N ALA A 131 -1.03 -5.82 -43.65
CA ALA A 131 -0.17 -5.76 -44.84
C ALA A 131 1.33 -5.68 -44.49
N GLU A 132 1.72 -4.91 -43.46
CA GLU A 132 3.10 -4.90 -42.93
C GLU A 132 3.55 -6.29 -42.48
N TRP A 133 2.65 -7.09 -41.90
CA TRP A 133 2.96 -8.44 -41.42
C TRP A 133 2.94 -9.50 -42.52
N SER A 134 2.02 -9.37 -43.48
CA SER A 134 1.79 -10.34 -44.56
C SER A 134 2.59 -10.06 -45.84
N ASN A 135 3.54 -9.11 -45.81
CA ASN A 135 4.31 -8.67 -46.99
C ASN A 135 3.41 -8.36 -48.21
N ASN A 136 2.26 -7.73 -47.97
CA ASN A 136 1.22 -7.43 -48.96
C ASN A 136 0.48 -8.66 -49.55
N ASP A 137 0.48 -9.84 -48.90
CA ASP A 137 -0.51 -10.89 -49.22
C ASP A 137 -1.95 -10.34 -49.05
N SER A 138 -2.93 -10.96 -49.73
CA SER A 138 -4.32 -10.50 -49.73
C SER A 138 -5.02 -10.69 -48.38
N ASN A 139 -5.56 -9.60 -47.80
CA ASN A 139 -6.35 -9.62 -46.58
C ASN A 139 -7.81 -9.18 -46.84
N GLU A 140 -8.77 -9.87 -46.21
CA GLU A 140 -10.20 -9.49 -46.16
C GLU A 140 -10.53 -8.95 -44.76
N VAL A 141 -10.93 -7.67 -44.67
CA VAL A 141 -11.32 -7.03 -43.41
C VAL A 141 -12.76 -6.53 -43.52
N PHE A 142 -13.62 -7.02 -42.65
CA PHE A 142 -15.03 -6.64 -42.58
C PHE A 142 -15.30 -5.68 -41.43
N VAL A 143 -16.27 -4.78 -41.57
CA VAL A 143 -16.68 -3.82 -40.53
C VAL A 143 -18.16 -3.97 -40.23
N ASP A 144 -18.50 -4.24 -38.97
CA ASP A 144 -19.85 -4.58 -38.51
C ASP A 144 -20.69 -3.32 -38.21
N PHE A 145 -21.04 -2.53 -39.24
CA PHE A 145 -21.77 -1.27 -39.07
C PHE A 145 -23.20 -1.40 -38.53
N GLU A 146 -23.76 -2.61 -38.47
CA GLU A 146 -25.07 -2.86 -37.84
C GLU A 146 -25.00 -2.77 -36.30
N THR A 147 -23.84 -2.99 -35.68
CA THR A 147 -23.72 -2.94 -34.21
C THR A 147 -24.03 -1.55 -33.64
N LEU A 148 -23.80 -0.51 -34.45
CA LEU A 148 -24.04 0.89 -34.10
C LEU A 148 -25.51 1.17 -33.71
N ASP A 149 -26.46 0.34 -34.17
CA ASP A 149 -27.89 0.45 -33.81
C ASP A 149 -28.22 -0.21 -32.45
N GLU A 150 -27.33 -1.06 -31.93
CA GLU A 150 -27.53 -1.85 -30.69
C GLU A 150 -26.53 -1.53 -29.56
N ILE A 151 -25.46 -0.78 -29.85
CA ILE A 151 -24.39 -0.49 -28.88
C ILE A 151 -24.87 0.40 -27.73
N GLN A 152 -24.64 -0.04 -26.48
CA GLN A 152 -24.86 0.70 -25.23
C GLN A 152 -23.50 1.08 -24.61
N ASN A 153 -22.67 1.84 -25.34
CA ASN A 153 -21.27 2.09 -24.99
C ASN A 153 -21.12 2.66 -23.55
N PRO A 154 -20.33 2.04 -22.66
CA PRO A 154 -20.14 2.50 -21.28
C PRO A 154 -19.11 3.64 -21.13
N VAL A 155 -18.46 4.08 -22.20
CA VAL A 155 -17.35 5.04 -22.19
C VAL A 155 -17.79 6.42 -22.69
N ASN A 156 -17.39 7.50 -22.02
CA ASN A 156 -17.48 8.85 -22.56
C ASN A 156 -16.34 9.06 -23.58
N LEU A 157 -16.69 9.12 -24.86
CA LEU A 157 -15.73 9.19 -25.96
C LEU A 157 -15.19 10.61 -26.24
N ASN A 158 -15.70 11.64 -25.55
CA ASN A 158 -15.23 13.03 -25.69
C ASN A 158 -13.74 13.20 -25.31
N VAL A 159 -13.08 12.19 -24.71
CA VAL A 159 -11.67 12.26 -24.26
C VAL A 159 -10.65 11.50 -25.12
N HIS A 160 -11.05 10.58 -26.01
CA HIS A 160 -10.16 9.58 -26.65
C HIS A 160 -9.26 10.08 -27.81
N HIS A 161 -9.11 11.39 -27.96
CA HIS A 161 -8.48 12.09 -29.10
C HIS A 161 -7.03 11.75 -29.52
N HIS A 162 -6.27 10.97 -28.75
CA HIS A 162 -4.80 10.80 -28.96
C HIS A 162 -4.38 9.38 -29.37
N GLU A 163 -5.16 8.36 -29.03
CA GLU A 163 -4.78 6.96 -29.21
C GLU A 163 -5.01 6.49 -30.66
N GLU A 164 -6.02 7.07 -31.30
CA GLU A 164 -6.51 6.77 -32.64
C GLU A 164 -5.69 7.46 -33.75
N LEU A 165 -4.83 8.42 -33.39
CA LEU A 165 -4.12 9.28 -34.35
C LEU A 165 -2.67 8.84 -34.65
N VAL A 166 -2.16 7.77 -34.03
CA VAL A 166 -0.74 7.33 -34.16
C VAL A 166 -0.34 6.86 -35.56
N ASN A 167 -1.31 6.55 -36.42
CA ASN A 167 -1.11 6.15 -37.81
C ASN A 167 -1.30 7.29 -38.82
N ARG A 168 -1.49 8.54 -38.36
CA ARG A 168 -1.54 9.73 -39.23
C ARG A 168 -0.15 10.26 -39.54
N SER A 169 -0.01 10.96 -40.65
CA SER A 169 1.19 11.73 -41.02
C SER A 169 1.29 13.03 -40.21
N ALA A 170 2.49 13.62 -40.15
CA ALA A 170 2.73 14.85 -39.41
C ALA A 170 1.90 16.04 -39.93
N ASP A 171 1.50 16.04 -41.19
CA ASP A 171 0.68 17.11 -41.79
C ASP A 171 -0.83 16.87 -41.63
N GLU A 172 -1.30 15.62 -41.67
CA GLU A 172 -2.66 15.26 -41.23
C GLU A 172 -2.88 15.66 -39.77
N LEU A 173 -1.89 15.41 -38.88
CA LEU A 173 -1.94 15.81 -37.47
C LEU A 173 -1.99 17.34 -37.30
N LYS A 174 -1.17 18.11 -38.02
CA LYS A 174 -1.24 19.58 -38.01
C LYS A 174 -2.58 20.11 -38.52
N ALA A 175 -3.18 19.46 -39.52
CA ALA A 175 -4.49 19.81 -40.04
C ALA A 175 -5.60 19.52 -39.02
N TYR A 176 -5.60 18.34 -38.38
CA TYR A 176 -6.50 17.99 -37.30
C TYR A 176 -6.40 18.98 -36.12
N ASP A 177 -5.17 19.30 -35.71
CA ASP A 177 -4.90 20.24 -34.63
C ASP A 177 -5.33 21.68 -34.98
N LYS A 178 -5.36 22.05 -36.27
CA LYS A 178 -5.97 23.31 -36.75
C LYS A 178 -7.50 23.25 -36.66
N ILE A 179 -8.11 22.16 -37.11
CA ILE A 179 -9.58 21.96 -37.12
C ILE A 179 -10.15 21.98 -35.69
N LEU A 180 -9.47 21.38 -34.71
CA LEU A 180 -9.90 21.47 -33.30
C LEU A 180 -9.94 22.90 -32.73
N LYS A 181 -9.30 23.87 -33.39
CA LYS A 181 -9.34 25.30 -33.02
C LYS A 181 -10.46 26.08 -33.73
N GLU A 182 -11.18 25.46 -34.67
CA GLU A 182 -12.32 26.07 -35.38
C GLU A 182 -13.59 26.10 -34.49
N PRO A 183 -14.55 27.01 -34.76
CA PRO A 183 -15.85 27.03 -34.09
C PRO A 183 -16.60 25.70 -34.27
N PHE A 184 -17.35 25.28 -33.24
CA PHE A 184 -18.06 24.00 -33.22
C PHE A 184 -18.94 23.77 -34.46
N SER A 185 -19.67 24.81 -34.90
CA SER A 185 -20.55 24.78 -36.07
C SER A 185 -19.85 24.58 -37.42
N GLN A 186 -18.53 24.69 -37.48
CA GLN A 186 -17.72 24.42 -38.68
C GLN A 186 -16.88 23.15 -38.51
N ARG A 187 -16.36 22.93 -37.29
CA ARG A 187 -15.46 21.83 -36.92
C ARG A 187 -15.98 20.45 -37.36
N THR A 188 -17.27 20.15 -37.17
CA THR A 188 -17.83 18.83 -37.52
C THR A 188 -17.66 18.49 -39.00
N GLN A 189 -17.95 19.43 -39.91
CA GLN A 189 -17.78 19.19 -41.34
C GLN A 189 -16.29 19.19 -41.74
N SER A 190 -15.48 20.07 -41.15
CA SER A 190 -14.02 20.05 -41.33
C SER A 190 -13.40 18.70 -40.94
N LEU A 191 -13.88 18.09 -39.83
CA LEU A 191 -13.45 16.76 -39.39
C LEU A 191 -13.89 15.65 -40.36
N ARG A 192 -15.14 15.66 -40.85
CA ARG A 192 -15.61 14.69 -41.87
C ARG A 192 -14.74 14.73 -43.12
N ASN A 193 -14.50 15.93 -43.66
CA ASN A 193 -13.65 16.14 -44.83
C ASN A 193 -12.20 15.65 -44.60
N TRP A 194 -11.68 15.80 -43.37
CA TRP A 194 -10.36 15.31 -42.97
C TRP A 194 -10.32 13.77 -42.87
N TYR A 195 -11.33 13.15 -42.24
CA TYR A 195 -11.46 11.68 -42.15
C TYR A 195 -11.52 11.05 -43.56
N GLU A 196 -12.36 11.57 -44.45
CA GLU A 196 -12.41 11.13 -45.86
C GLU A 196 -11.08 11.33 -46.60
N GLY A 197 -10.32 12.37 -46.26
CA GLY A 197 -8.99 12.62 -46.82
C GLY A 197 -7.98 11.56 -46.37
N CYS A 198 -7.96 11.24 -45.08
CA CYS A 198 -7.10 10.18 -44.52
C CYS A 198 -7.46 8.80 -45.10
N ILE A 199 -8.75 8.46 -45.19
CA ILE A 199 -9.23 7.20 -45.78
C ILE A 199 -8.75 7.07 -47.24
N ARG A 200 -9.03 8.08 -48.08
CA ARG A 200 -8.62 8.08 -49.50
C ARG A 200 -7.10 8.00 -49.70
N ARG A 201 -6.31 8.52 -48.75
CA ARG A 201 -4.85 8.41 -48.77
C ARG A 201 -4.40 6.97 -48.50
N ILE A 202 -4.97 6.30 -47.49
CA ILE A 202 -4.62 4.93 -47.10
C ILE A 202 -5.09 3.91 -48.14
N GLU A 203 -6.27 4.14 -48.74
CA GLU A 203 -6.82 3.41 -49.89
C GLU A 203 -5.94 3.50 -51.15
N GLN A 204 -4.94 4.40 -51.17
CA GLN A 204 -3.99 4.62 -52.27
C GLN A 204 -2.53 4.26 -51.91
N GLU A 205 -2.27 3.71 -50.71
CA GLU A 205 -0.94 3.23 -50.33
C GLU A 205 -0.60 1.90 -51.02
N GLU A 206 0.60 1.77 -51.60
CA GLU A 206 1.02 0.61 -52.39
C GLU A 206 0.97 -0.72 -51.62
N CYS A 207 1.23 -0.70 -50.31
CA CYS A 207 1.09 -1.86 -49.43
C CYS A 207 -0.34 -2.38 -49.28
N ASN A 208 -1.34 -1.50 -49.40
CA ASN A 208 -2.75 -1.85 -49.25
C ASN A 208 -3.40 -2.37 -50.54
N SER A 209 -2.68 -2.37 -51.66
CA SER A 209 -3.18 -2.72 -53.00
C SER A 209 -3.87 -4.09 -53.11
N ASN A 210 -3.50 -5.06 -52.26
CA ASN A 210 -4.09 -6.41 -52.21
C ASN A 210 -5.09 -6.61 -51.04
N THR A 211 -5.33 -5.59 -50.21
CA THR A 211 -6.18 -5.68 -49.02
C THR A 211 -7.52 -4.97 -49.27
N SER A 212 -8.61 -5.56 -48.79
CA SER A 212 -9.95 -4.95 -48.89
C SER A 212 -10.59 -4.73 -47.53
N VAL A 213 -11.21 -3.55 -47.37
CA VAL A 213 -12.03 -3.17 -46.22
C VAL A 213 -13.47 -2.99 -46.69
N GLN A 214 -14.40 -3.79 -46.18
CA GLN A 214 -15.80 -3.82 -46.63
C GLN A 214 -16.79 -3.84 -45.45
N PRO A 215 -18.07 -3.45 -45.65
CA PRO A 215 -19.14 -3.78 -44.71
C PRO A 215 -19.26 -5.30 -44.50
N LEU A 216 -19.61 -5.73 -43.29
CA LEU A 216 -19.82 -7.15 -42.97
C LEU A 216 -21.06 -7.73 -43.67
N ASP A 217 -20.88 -8.78 -44.48
CA ASP A 217 -21.97 -9.66 -44.91
C ASP A 217 -22.09 -10.87 -43.97
N LEU A 218 -23.12 -10.84 -43.11
CA LEU A 218 -23.45 -11.91 -42.17
C LEU A 218 -23.94 -13.21 -42.83
N ASN A 219 -24.29 -13.20 -44.11
CA ASN A 219 -24.65 -14.40 -44.86
C ASN A 219 -23.40 -15.04 -45.48
N ALA A 220 -22.49 -14.25 -46.06
CA ALA A 220 -21.18 -14.76 -46.48
C ALA A 220 -20.38 -15.39 -45.33
N VAL A 221 -20.44 -14.82 -44.12
CA VAL A 221 -19.82 -15.41 -42.92
C VAL A 221 -20.57 -16.65 -42.42
N HIS A 222 -21.91 -16.67 -42.51
CA HIS A 222 -22.72 -17.86 -42.21
C HIS A 222 -22.33 -19.04 -43.11
N ASP A 223 -22.24 -18.83 -44.41
CA ASP A 223 -21.96 -19.87 -45.39
C ASP A 223 -20.51 -20.38 -45.26
N ALA A 224 -19.57 -19.51 -44.89
CA ALA A 224 -18.21 -19.91 -44.52
C ALA A 224 -18.17 -20.80 -43.26
N ILE A 225 -19.03 -20.53 -42.25
CA ILE A 225 -19.17 -21.37 -41.04
C ILE A 225 -19.83 -22.73 -41.37
N GLU A 226 -20.73 -22.76 -42.36
CA GLU A 226 -21.36 -23.99 -42.85
C GLU A 226 -20.42 -24.87 -43.67
N ALA A 227 -19.54 -24.27 -44.47
CA ALA A 227 -18.55 -24.97 -45.31
C ALA A 227 -17.31 -25.46 -44.54
N ALA A 228 -16.89 -24.74 -43.49
CA ALA A 228 -15.70 -25.08 -42.71
C ALA A 228 -15.87 -26.34 -41.85
N ALA A 229 -14.81 -27.16 -41.76
CA ALA A 229 -14.80 -28.40 -40.98
C ALA A 229 -14.49 -28.19 -39.48
N SER A 230 -13.94 -27.04 -39.12
CA SER A 230 -13.82 -26.60 -37.72
C SER A 230 -13.74 -25.08 -37.67
N VAL A 231 -14.62 -24.45 -36.90
CA VAL A 231 -14.62 -23.00 -36.70
C VAL A 231 -14.11 -22.65 -35.31
N ARG A 232 -13.25 -21.63 -35.21
CA ARG A 232 -12.90 -20.96 -33.94
C ARG A 232 -13.22 -19.47 -34.01
N PHE A 233 -13.77 -18.93 -32.93
CA PHE A 233 -14.15 -17.52 -32.79
C PHE A 233 -13.40 -16.89 -31.61
N PHE A 234 -12.82 -15.71 -31.83
CA PHE A 234 -11.96 -14.98 -30.89
C PHE A 234 -12.37 -13.50 -30.79
N GLY A 235 -12.39 -12.96 -29.57
CA GLY A 235 -12.90 -11.62 -29.28
C GLY A 235 -14.42 -11.58 -29.14
N GLY A 236 -15.03 -10.40 -28.96
CA GLY A 236 -16.49 -10.30 -28.76
C GLY A 236 -16.96 -9.02 -28.07
N SER A 237 -16.66 -7.83 -28.60
CA SER A 237 -16.86 -6.55 -27.91
C SER A 237 -18.32 -6.15 -27.62
N SER A 238 -19.32 -6.53 -28.43
CA SER A 238 -20.75 -6.46 -28.06
C SER A 238 -21.43 -7.81 -27.84
N LEU A 239 -20.81 -8.90 -28.34
CA LEU A 239 -21.40 -10.24 -28.44
C LEU A 239 -22.65 -10.34 -29.35
N ARG A 240 -23.01 -9.28 -30.11
CA ARG A 240 -24.18 -9.26 -31.03
C ARG A 240 -24.13 -10.37 -32.07
N ILE A 241 -23.00 -10.52 -32.76
CA ILE A 241 -22.80 -11.55 -33.81
C ILE A 241 -22.91 -12.98 -33.24
N LEU A 242 -22.50 -13.21 -31.99
CA LEU A 242 -22.64 -14.51 -31.33
C LEU A 242 -24.09 -14.84 -30.98
N ARG A 243 -24.90 -13.84 -30.64
CA ARG A 243 -26.35 -14.00 -30.52
C ARG A 243 -26.97 -14.36 -31.87
N GLN A 244 -26.56 -13.70 -32.96
CA GLN A 244 -27.04 -14.05 -34.30
C GLN A 244 -26.62 -15.48 -34.73
N PHE A 245 -25.41 -15.94 -34.38
CA PHE A 245 -25.00 -17.33 -34.62
C PHE A 245 -25.76 -18.35 -33.77
N LEU A 246 -26.19 -17.98 -32.55
CA LEU A 246 -27.12 -18.77 -31.74
C LEU A 246 -28.53 -18.81 -32.34
N ASP A 247 -29.03 -17.67 -32.84
CA ASP A 247 -30.39 -17.54 -33.37
C ASP A 247 -30.52 -18.14 -34.79
N LYS A 248 -29.44 -18.16 -35.59
CA LYS A 248 -29.32 -18.95 -36.83
C LYS A 248 -28.93 -20.44 -36.60
N GLY A 249 -28.70 -20.87 -35.35
CA GLY A 249 -28.36 -22.28 -35.02
C GLY A 249 -26.94 -22.74 -35.36
N LEU A 250 -26.03 -21.84 -35.76
CA LEU A 250 -24.64 -22.14 -36.12
C LEU A 250 -23.74 -22.48 -34.91
N ALA A 251 -24.11 -22.07 -33.70
CA ALA A 251 -23.28 -22.17 -32.49
C ALA A 251 -22.67 -23.57 -32.29
N GLY A 252 -23.42 -24.63 -32.57
CA GLY A 252 -22.98 -26.03 -32.45
C GLY A 252 -21.80 -26.45 -33.34
N ARG A 253 -21.33 -25.59 -34.25
CA ARG A 253 -20.09 -25.77 -35.04
C ARG A 253 -18.90 -24.95 -34.50
N ILE A 254 -19.13 -23.97 -33.63
CA ILE A 254 -18.19 -22.90 -33.28
C ILE A 254 -17.53 -23.15 -31.92
N LYS A 255 -16.19 -23.07 -31.89
CA LYS A 255 -15.39 -23.06 -30.66
C LYS A 255 -15.10 -21.59 -30.28
N CYS A 256 -15.84 -21.07 -29.33
CA CYS A 256 -15.78 -19.67 -28.88
C CYS A 256 -14.76 -19.49 -27.74
N HIS A 257 -13.90 -18.48 -27.86
CA HIS A 257 -12.84 -18.16 -26.93
C HIS A 257 -12.88 -16.66 -26.58
N LEU A 258 -13.34 -16.33 -25.36
CA LEU A 258 -13.60 -14.95 -24.94
C LEU A 258 -12.74 -14.50 -23.75
N GLN A 259 -12.44 -13.21 -23.70
CA GLN A 259 -12.20 -12.53 -22.44
C GLN A 259 -13.55 -12.28 -21.72
N VAL A 260 -13.59 -12.42 -20.39
CA VAL A 260 -14.75 -12.05 -19.56
C VAL A 260 -14.38 -11.09 -18.44
N GLY A 261 -15.39 -10.50 -17.80
CA GLY A 261 -15.25 -9.60 -16.65
C GLY A 261 -14.55 -10.25 -15.45
N SER A 262 -14.11 -9.42 -14.51
CA SER A 262 -13.44 -9.91 -13.30
C SER A 262 -14.42 -10.44 -12.26
N CYS A 263 -14.12 -11.61 -11.67
CA CYS A 263 -14.73 -12.09 -10.42
C CYS A 263 -14.48 -11.15 -9.23
N ASP A 264 -13.43 -10.32 -9.28
CA ASP A 264 -13.14 -9.26 -8.31
C ASP A 264 -13.66 -7.92 -8.84
N MET A 265 -14.71 -7.39 -8.20
CA MET A 265 -15.31 -6.09 -8.52
C MET A 265 -14.32 -4.93 -8.44
N SER A 266 -13.31 -5.00 -7.56
CA SER A 266 -12.33 -3.91 -7.37
C SER A 266 -11.30 -3.82 -8.49
N ALA A 267 -11.13 -4.89 -9.28
CA ALA A 267 -10.25 -4.93 -10.45
C ALA A 267 -10.94 -4.46 -11.75
N ASN A 268 -12.26 -4.22 -11.74
CA ASN A 268 -12.97 -3.75 -12.93
C ASN A 268 -12.69 -2.27 -13.23
N LEU A 269 -12.68 -1.91 -14.51
CA LEU A 269 -12.50 -0.51 -14.92
C LEU A 269 -13.77 0.30 -14.58
N PHE A 270 -14.93 -0.24 -14.95
CA PHE A 270 -16.26 0.30 -14.71
C PHE A 270 -16.96 -0.38 -13.51
N ALA A 271 -18.10 0.18 -13.07
CA ALA A 271 -18.82 -0.30 -11.89
C ALA A 271 -19.63 -1.61 -12.11
N ASN A 272 -19.78 -2.03 -13.36
CA ASN A 272 -20.45 -3.27 -13.78
C ASN A 272 -19.41 -4.33 -14.24
N GLN A 273 -19.73 -5.62 -14.12
CA GLN A 273 -18.84 -6.69 -14.58
C GLN A 273 -18.78 -6.84 -16.11
N PHE A 274 -19.68 -6.18 -16.85
CA PHE A 274 -19.70 -6.13 -18.32
C PHE A 274 -18.60 -5.22 -18.92
N ASN A 275 -17.34 -5.35 -18.47
CA ASN A 275 -16.18 -4.70 -19.14
C ASN A 275 -15.93 -5.22 -20.58
N ILE A 276 -16.72 -6.22 -21.02
CA ILE A 276 -16.52 -7.03 -22.23
C ILE A 276 -17.62 -6.87 -23.27
N ALA A 277 -18.70 -6.15 -22.94
CA ALA A 277 -19.94 -6.18 -23.71
C ALA A 277 -20.56 -4.78 -23.82
N LEU A 278 -20.42 -4.20 -25.01
CA LEU A 278 -21.13 -2.99 -25.44
C LEU A 278 -22.65 -3.20 -25.51
N ASN A 279 -23.15 -4.44 -25.62
CA ASN A 279 -24.58 -4.77 -25.55
C ASN A 279 -24.82 -5.79 -24.43
N ARG A 280 -25.55 -5.36 -23.38
CA ARG A 280 -25.81 -6.19 -22.18
C ARG A 280 -26.78 -7.33 -22.44
N ASP A 281 -27.75 -7.12 -23.33
CA ASP A 281 -28.80 -8.10 -23.62
C ASP A 281 -28.31 -9.18 -24.57
N ALA A 282 -27.47 -8.83 -25.55
CA ALA A 282 -26.72 -9.79 -26.35
C ALA A 282 -25.77 -10.62 -25.46
N ALA A 283 -25.03 -9.99 -24.54
CA ALA A 283 -24.19 -10.70 -23.58
C ALA A 283 -24.97 -11.67 -22.70
N LYS A 284 -26.14 -11.26 -22.19
CA LYS A 284 -27.03 -12.13 -21.41
C LYS A 284 -27.53 -13.33 -22.22
N ALA A 285 -27.97 -13.09 -23.45
CA ALA A 285 -28.43 -14.14 -24.35
C ALA A 285 -27.32 -15.16 -24.67
N VAL A 286 -26.11 -14.68 -24.97
CA VAL A 286 -24.95 -15.54 -25.31
C VAL A 286 -24.45 -16.33 -24.11
N LEU A 287 -24.30 -15.70 -22.93
CA LEU A 287 -23.80 -16.38 -21.74
C LEU A 287 -24.79 -17.41 -21.18
N ASN A 288 -26.10 -17.11 -21.19
CA ASN A 288 -27.11 -18.07 -20.73
C ASN A 288 -27.34 -19.24 -21.72
N ARG A 289 -26.87 -19.11 -22.97
CA ARG A 289 -26.92 -20.15 -24.02
C ARG A 289 -25.53 -20.71 -24.38
N SER A 290 -24.50 -20.48 -23.56
CA SER A 290 -23.11 -20.85 -23.88
C SER A 290 -22.89 -22.35 -24.14
N THR A 291 -23.80 -23.20 -23.63
CA THR A 291 -23.80 -24.66 -23.82
C THR A 291 -24.27 -25.12 -25.20
N GLU A 292 -24.83 -24.22 -26.03
CA GLU A 292 -25.19 -24.52 -27.43
C GLU A 292 -23.96 -24.42 -28.37
N PHE A 293 -22.83 -23.88 -27.90
CA PHE A 293 -21.59 -23.82 -28.66
C PHE A 293 -20.81 -25.14 -28.60
N LEU A 294 -20.12 -25.51 -29.70
CA LEU A 294 -19.28 -26.71 -29.76
C LEU A 294 -18.20 -26.74 -28.67
N LYS A 295 -17.68 -25.55 -28.31
CA LYS A 295 -16.96 -25.30 -27.07
C LYS A 295 -17.04 -23.82 -26.74
N PHE A 296 -17.16 -23.48 -25.46
CA PHE A 296 -17.16 -22.10 -24.98
C PHE A 296 -16.20 -21.98 -23.80
N THR A 297 -15.11 -21.22 -23.94
CA THR A 297 -14.11 -21.00 -22.88
C THR A 297 -13.89 -19.52 -22.64
N VAL A 298 -13.71 -19.14 -21.38
CA VAL A 298 -13.52 -17.75 -20.97
C VAL A 298 -12.24 -17.52 -20.16
N VAL A 299 -11.70 -16.29 -20.19
CA VAL A 299 -10.57 -15.87 -19.35
C VAL A 299 -10.94 -14.58 -18.61
N PRO A 300 -10.98 -14.55 -17.26
CA PRO A 300 -11.37 -13.36 -16.51
C PRO A 300 -10.35 -12.23 -16.63
N SER A 301 -10.80 -10.97 -16.65
CA SER A 301 -9.91 -9.82 -16.86
C SER A 301 -8.77 -9.75 -15.85
N HIS A 302 -8.99 -10.06 -14.56
CA HIS A 302 -7.93 -10.06 -13.54
C HIS A 302 -6.90 -11.17 -13.76
N THR A 303 -7.32 -12.33 -14.28
CA THR A 303 -6.44 -13.45 -14.62
C THR A 303 -5.61 -13.10 -15.85
N ALA A 304 -6.25 -12.55 -16.89
CA ALA A 304 -5.59 -12.11 -18.10
C ALA A 304 -4.58 -10.96 -17.84
N GLN A 305 -4.95 -9.99 -16.99
CA GLN A 305 -4.06 -8.90 -16.51
C GLN A 305 -2.93 -9.37 -15.58
N SER A 306 -2.91 -10.64 -15.14
CA SER A 306 -1.85 -11.16 -14.27
C SER A 306 -0.52 -11.35 -15.01
N ILE A 307 -0.55 -11.51 -16.34
CA ILE A 307 0.64 -11.54 -17.20
C ILE A 307 0.93 -10.16 -17.75
N LYS A 308 2.22 -9.78 -17.75
CA LYS A 308 2.73 -8.56 -18.40
C LYS A 308 3.75 -8.91 -19.46
N TYR A 309 3.64 -8.25 -20.60
CA TYR A 309 4.46 -8.44 -21.78
C TYR A 309 5.45 -7.27 -21.90
N SER A 310 6.73 -7.57 -22.14
CA SER A 310 7.76 -6.53 -22.35
C SER A 310 7.41 -5.66 -23.56
N ALA A 311 7.42 -4.33 -23.41
CA ALA A 311 7.08 -3.43 -24.50
C ALA A 311 8.07 -3.56 -25.67
N LEU A 312 9.37 -3.70 -25.35
CA LEU A 312 10.44 -3.94 -26.32
C LEU A 312 10.28 -5.28 -27.04
N GLY A 313 9.95 -6.35 -26.32
CA GLY A 313 9.77 -7.67 -26.93
C GLY A 313 8.49 -7.75 -27.78
N LEU A 314 7.42 -7.01 -27.44
CA LEU A 314 6.23 -6.91 -28.29
C LEU A 314 6.56 -6.22 -29.62
N LYS A 315 7.29 -5.11 -29.60
CA LYS A 315 7.86 -4.49 -30.82
C LYS A 315 8.65 -5.50 -31.65
N ASN A 316 9.55 -6.26 -31.02
CA ASN A 316 10.40 -7.22 -31.72
C ASN A 316 9.63 -8.44 -32.31
N VAL A 317 8.36 -8.62 -31.93
CA VAL A 317 7.44 -9.65 -32.47
C VAL A 317 6.44 -9.10 -33.50
N GLY A 318 5.94 -7.86 -33.27
CA GLY A 318 4.81 -7.26 -33.97
C GLY A 318 5.11 -6.00 -34.80
N GLY A 319 6.38 -5.61 -34.91
CA GLY A 319 6.83 -4.56 -35.83
C GLY A 319 6.55 -3.12 -35.37
N HIS A 320 6.62 -2.21 -36.34
CA HIS A 320 6.54 -0.77 -36.12
C HIS A 320 5.11 -0.32 -35.84
N CYS A 321 4.13 -0.99 -36.47
CA CYS A 321 2.71 -0.80 -36.15
C CYS A 321 2.39 -1.07 -34.67
N LEU A 322 2.93 -2.13 -34.07
CA LEU A 322 2.71 -2.42 -32.65
C LEU A 322 3.48 -1.47 -31.73
N GLU A 323 4.68 -1.02 -32.11
CA GLU A 323 5.41 0.03 -31.37
C GLU A 323 4.61 1.34 -31.29
N LYS A 324 4.13 1.86 -32.42
CA LYS A 324 3.29 3.07 -32.48
C LYS A 324 2.08 2.97 -31.55
N ARG A 325 1.40 1.82 -31.57
CA ARG A 325 0.18 1.60 -30.79
C ARG A 325 0.46 1.52 -29.29
N ILE A 326 1.55 0.88 -28.88
CA ILE A 326 1.99 0.84 -27.48
C ILE A 326 2.39 2.25 -27.00
N LEU A 327 3.04 3.06 -27.85
CA LEU A 327 3.42 4.44 -27.53
C LEU A 327 2.19 5.35 -27.33
N GLY A 328 1.18 5.26 -28.20
CA GLY A 328 -0.07 6.01 -28.03
C GLY A 328 -0.91 5.52 -26.83
N PHE A 329 -1.25 4.24 -26.80
CA PHE A 329 -2.24 3.68 -25.88
C PHE A 329 -1.68 3.44 -24.46
N ASN A 330 -0.51 2.77 -24.35
CA ASN A 330 0.07 2.41 -23.05
C ASN A 330 1.02 3.48 -22.49
N CYS A 331 1.83 4.14 -23.35
CA CYS A 331 2.73 5.21 -22.90
C CYS A 331 2.06 6.59 -22.81
N ARG A 332 0.91 6.80 -23.47
CA ARG A 332 0.20 8.10 -23.55
C ARG A 332 1.07 9.21 -24.16
N GLU A 333 1.90 8.86 -25.13
CA GLU A 333 2.71 9.83 -25.86
C GLU A 333 1.94 10.56 -26.95
N ASP A 334 2.44 11.75 -27.28
CA ASP A 334 1.87 12.65 -28.29
C ASP A 334 2.08 12.07 -29.71
N PRO A 335 1.02 11.88 -30.52
CA PRO A 335 1.14 11.41 -31.90
C PRO A 335 2.14 12.19 -32.76
N LEU A 336 2.28 13.50 -32.57
CA LEU A 336 3.28 14.30 -33.30
C LEU A 336 4.71 13.92 -32.92
N LYS A 337 4.97 13.50 -31.68
CA LYS A 337 6.30 13.00 -31.26
C LYS A 337 6.56 11.60 -31.79
N ILE A 338 5.54 10.74 -31.79
CA ILE A 338 5.63 9.36 -32.29
C ILE A 338 5.95 9.39 -33.79
N VAL A 339 5.18 10.14 -34.58
CA VAL A 339 5.35 10.26 -36.04
C VAL A 339 6.64 10.99 -36.43
N ALA A 340 7.15 11.88 -35.56
CA ALA A 340 8.47 12.50 -35.73
C ALA A 340 9.65 11.63 -35.21
N ASN A 341 9.41 10.40 -34.75
CA ASN A 341 10.41 9.48 -34.16
C ASN A 341 11.21 10.08 -32.98
N ASN A 342 10.62 11.04 -32.26
CA ASN A 342 11.23 11.66 -31.07
C ASN A 342 11.16 10.76 -29.83
N VAL A 343 10.29 9.75 -29.85
CA VAL A 343 10.09 8.76 -28.79
C VAL A 343 10.07 7.36 -29.39
N SER A 344 10.71 6.40 -28.72
CA SER A 344 10.69 4.98 -29.12
C SER A 344 10.65 4.06 -27.90
N LEU A 345 10.30 2.80 -28.11
CA LEU A 345 10.31 1.81 -27.03
C LEU A 345 11.73 1.42 -26.62
N ASP A 346 12.69 1.40 -27.53
CA ASP A 346 14.10 1.08 -27.23
C ASP A 346 14.75 2.17 -26.37
N GLY A 347 14.36 3.44 -26.60
CA GLY A 347 14.87 4.61 -25.91
C GLY A 347 14.24 4.81 -24.53
N GLN A 348 13.13 5.56 -24.49
CA GLN A 348 12.55 6.05 -23.24
C GLN A 348 11.82 4.97 -22.41
N TYR A 349 11.51 3.81 -23.00
CA TYR A 349 10.58 2.83 -22.40
C TYR A 349 11.08 1.37 -22.38
N SER A 350 12.36 1.12 -22.62
CA SER A 350 12.90 -0.24 -22.84
C SER A 350 12.78 -1.18 -21.63
N GLY A 351 12.65 -0.63 -20.42
CA GLY A 351 12.39 -1.38 -19.19
C GLY A 351 10.90 -1.55 -18.81
N LYS A 352 9.95 -1.15 -19.66
CA LYS A 352 8.51 -1.26 -19.35
C LYS A 352 7.88 -2.57 -19.83
N ALA A 353 6.88 -3.02 -19.08
CA ALA A 353 6.02 -4.14 -19.46
C ALA A 353 4.56 -3.85 -19.09
N TYR A 354 3.63 -4.25 -19.96
CA TYR A 354 2.20 -3.94 -19.86
C TYR A 354 1.36 -5.21 -19.84
N PRO A 355 0.24 -5.27 -19.09
CA PRO A 355 -0.71 -6.35 -19.26
C PRO A 355 -1.33 -6.26 -20.65
N MET A 356 -1.47 -7.39 -21.33
CA MET A 356 -2.19 -7.53 -22.60
C MET A 356 -3.25 -8.64 -22.43
N PRO A 357 -4.42 -8.30 -21.84
CA PRO A 357 -5.46 -9.26 -21.49
C PRO A 357 -6.03 -10.11 -22.65
N ASP A 358 -6.47 -9.52 -23.76
CA ASP A 358 -7.03 -10.26 -24.91
C ASP A 358 -5.96 -11.10 -25.63
N LEU A 359 -4.72 -10.62 -25.75
CA LEU A 359 -3.59 -11.45 -26.15
C LEU A 359 -3.45 -12.68 -25.24
N THR A 360 -3.56 -12.49 -23.92
CA THR A 360 -3.47 -13.59 -22.95
C THR A 360 -4.62 -14.58 -23.11
N ALA A 361 -5.84 -14.08 -23.32
CA ALA A 361 -7.01 -14.92 -23.56
C ALA A 361 -6.89 -15.74 -24.86
N PHE A 362 -6.37 -15.15 -25.93
CA PHE A 362 -6.16 -15.84 -27.21
C PHE A 362 -5.05 -16.89 -27.08
N LEU A 363 -3.95 -16.58 -26.39
CA LEU A 363 -2.86 -17.54 -26.15
C LEU A 363 -3.33 -18.75 -25.31
N CYS A 364 -4.23 -18.58 -24.33
CA CYS A 364 -4.87 -19.69 -23.62
C CYS A 364 -5.61 -20.67 -24.56
N ALA A 365 -6.18 -20.18 -25.67
CA ALA A 365 -6.90 -21.00 -26.64
C ALA A 365 -6.02 -21.53 -27.80
N LEU A 366 -4.94 -20.83 -28.14
CA LEU A 366 -3.99 -21.19 -29.21
C LEU A 366 -2.91 -22.17 -28.74
N ILE A 367 -2.36 -21.97 -27.54
CA ILE A 367 -1.26 -22.78 -26.98
C ILE A 367 -1.54 -23.27 -25.52
N PRO A 368 -2.70 -23.90 -25.25
CA PRO A 368 -3.18 -24.20 -23.90
C PRO A 368 -2.13 -24.88 -23.00
N LYS A 369 -1.43 -25.91 -23.48
CA LYS A 369 -0.42 -26.62 -22.66
C LYS A 369 0.82 -25.80 -22.31
N TYR A 370 1.19 -24.82 -23.16
CA TYR A 370 2.28 -23.89 -22.83
C TYR A 370 1.83 -22.94 -21.70
N MET A 371 0.56 -22.53 -21.73
CA MET A 371 -0.06 -21.71 -20.69
C MET A 371 -0.26 -22.50 -19.38
N GLU A 372 -0.68 -23.78 -19.45
CA GLU A 372 -0.70 -24.70 -18.31
C GLU A 372 0.69 -24.85 -17.68
N GLY A 373 1.73 -25.02 -18.50
CA GLY A 373 3.13 -25.05 -18.07
C GLY A 373 3.63 -23.75 -17.43
N MET A 374 2.98 -22.61 -17.71
CA MET A 374 3.25 -21.32 -17.03
C MET A 374 2.41 -21.10 -15.77
N GLY A 375 1.42 -21.95 -15.46
CA GLY A 375 0.63 -21.88 -14.23
C GLY A 375 -0.86 -21.61 -14.40
N PHE A 376 -1.39 -21.53 -15.62
CA PHE A 376 -2.84 -21.55 -15.84
C PHE A 376 -3.44 -22.93 -15.56
N LYS A 377 -4.71 -22.97 -15.17
CA LYS A 377 -5.49 -24.18 -14.96
C LYS A 377 -6.92 -23.97 -15.44
N LEU A 378 -7.51 -24.99 -16.03
CA LEU A 378 -8.93 -25.02 -16.34
C LEU A 378 -9.72 -25.16 -15.03
N ARG A 379 -10.68 -24.26 -14.80
CA ARG A 379 -11.69 -24.25 -13.73
C ARG A 379 -13.05 -23.92 -14.35
N PHE A 380 -14.07 -23.63 -13.53
CA PHE A 380 -15.38 -23.20 -14.04
C PHE A 380 -15.89 -21.90 -13.41
N ILE A 381 -16.85 -21.27 -14.08
CA ILE A 381 -17.47 -20.01 -13.68
C ILE A 381 -18.98 -20.06 -13.92
N GLU A 382 -19.75 -19.63 -12.93
CA GLU A 382 -21.21 -19.46 -13.02
C GLU A 382 -21.57 -17.97 -13.08
N VAL A 383 -22.73 -17.69 -13.68
CA VAL A 383 -23.31 -16.35 -13.79
C VAL A 383 -24.52 -16.28 -12.86
N ASP A 384 -24.50 -15.36 -11.88
CA ASP A 384 -25.60 -15.15 -10.93
C ASP A 384 -26.35 -13.86 -11.23
N GLU A 385 -27.68 -13.93 -11.36
CA GLU A 385 -28.54 -12.79 -11.74
C GLU A 385 -29.13 -12.02 -10.55
N LYS A 386 -28.78 -12.38 -9.31
CA LYS A 386 -29.51 -12.00 -8.07
C LYS A 386 -29.59 -10.51 -7.68
N ASN A 387 -29.02 -9.59 -8.44
CA ASN A 387 -29.09 -8.16 -8.12
C ASN A 387 -30.25 -7.48 -8.83
N SER A 388 -31.03 -6.68 -8.09
CA SER A 388 -32.18 -5.87 -8.55
C SER A 388 -31.90 -4.91 -9.71
N ASN A 389 -30.63 -4.68 -10.03
CA ASN A 389 -30.17 -3.73 -11.05
C ASN A 389 -29.79 -4.44 -12.37
N GLY A 390 -30.15 -5.72 -12.55
CA GLY A 390 -29.93 -6.48 -13.79
C GLY A 390 -28.47 -6.84 -14.11
N ALA A 391 -27.53 -6.56 -13.20
CA ALA A 391 -26.11 -6.85 -13.39
C ALA A 391 -25.81 -8.34 -13.19
N LEU A 392 -25.36 -9.01 -14.26
CA LEU A 392 -24.82 -10.37 -14.19
C LEU A 392 -23.52 -10.40 -13.38
N LEU A 393 -23.39 -11.37 -12.47
CA LEU A 393 -22.21 -11.53 -11.62
C LEU A 393 -21.51 -12.87 -11.86
N PHE A 394 -20.30 -12.82 -12.38
CA PHE A 394 -19.39 -13.96 -12.51
C PHE A 394 -18.89 -14.43 -11.14
N ARG A 395 -19.01 -15.72 -10.88
CA ARG A 395 -18.51 -16.38 -9.66
C ARG A 395 -17.76 -17.67 -10.01
N ARG A 396 -16.55 -17.84 -9.46
CA ARG A 396 -15.82 -19.13 -9.49
C ARG A 396 -16.69 -20.25 -8.93
N SER A 397 -16.80 -21.35 -9.64
CA SER A 397 -17.61 -22.52 -9.24
C SER A 397 -16.97 -23.82 -9.73
N ASP A 398 -17.52 -24.97 -9.32
CA ASP A 398 -17.10 -26.31 -9.76
C ASP A 398 -17.87 -26.76 -11.02
N LYS A 399 -18.77 -25.90 -11.53
CA LYS A 399 -19.64 -26.11 -12.71
C LYS A 399 -19.83 -24.79 -13.46
N GLY A 400 -20.50 -24.84 -14.60
CA GLY A 400 -20.77 -23.67 -15.45
C GLY A 400 -19.86 -23.63 -16.68
N ILE A 401 -19.46 -22.42 -17.08
CA ILE A 401 -18.64 -22.18 -18.27
C ILE A 401 -17.18 -22.55 -17.98
N GLU A 402 -16.48 -23.18 -18.92
CA GLU A 402 -15.05 -23.46 -18.80
C GLU A 402 -14.24 -22.16 -18.72
N MET A 403 -13.33 -22.06 -17.75
CA MET A 403 -12.57 -20.85 -17.45
C MET A 403 -11.08 -21.16 -17.29
N TYR A 404 -10.19 -20.44 -17.99
CA TYR A 404 -8.76 -20.47 -17.66
C TYR A 404 -8.47 -19.52 -16.50
N ASP A 405 -7.85 -20.04 -15.44
CA ASP A 405 -7.55 -19.31 -14.22
C ASP A 405 -6.10 -19.52 -13.77
N TRP A 406 -5.52 -18.58 -13.03
CA TRP A 406 -4.15 -18.69 -12.56
C TRP A 406 -4.08 -19.58 -11.32
N SER A 407 -2.96 -20.25 -11.09
CA SER A 407 -2.74 -21.01 -9.86
C SER A 407 -2.53 -20.07 -8.65
N ASP A 408 -2.91 -20.52 -7.45
CA ASP A 408 -3.17 -19.70 -6.26
C ASP A 408 -1.93 -19.04 -5.59
N SER A 409 -0.83 -18.89 -6.34
CA SER A 409 0.29 -18.01 -6.04
C SER A 409 0.08 -16.63 -6.70
N ASP A 410 -0.41 -15.66 -5.94
CA ASP A 410 -0.78 -14.30 -6.39
C ASP A 410 0.40 -13.38 -6.81
N GLU A 411 1.49 -13.94 -7.36
CA GLU A 411 2.54 -13.18 -8.04
C GLU A 411 2.32 -13.27 -9.56
N GLY A 412 1.82 -12.17 -10.14
CA GLY A 412 1.65 -12.05 -11.59
C GLY A 412 3.00 -12.01 -12.33
N LYS A 413 3.09 -12.68 -13.49
CA LYS A 413 4.34 -12.89 -14.22
C LYS A 413 4.59 -11.78 -15.24
N THR A 414 5.76 -11.15 -15.18
CA THR A 414 6.28 -10.36 -16.31
C THR A 414 7.11 -11.27 -17.21
N LEU A 415 6.71 -11.44 -18.47
CA LEU A 415 7.47 -12.17 -19.48
C LEU A 415 8.64 -11.32 -19.97
N THR A 416 9.85 -11.88 -19.95
CA THR A 416 11.01 -11.26 -20.60
C THR A 416 10.86 -11.31 -22.13
N GLU A 417 11.66 -10.51 -22.83
CA GLU A 417 11.79 -10.59 -24.28
C GLU A 417 12.07 -12.03 -24.77
N THR A 418 13.02 -12.73 -24.13
CA THR A 418 13.37 -14.11 -24.43
C THR A 418 12.23 -15.11 -24.19
N GLU A 419 11.42 -14.92 -23.13
CA GLU A 419 10.25 -15.76 -22.89
C GLU A 419 9.14 -15.53 -23.94
N MET A 420 8.92 -14.28 -24.35
CA MET A 420 7.91 -13.96 -25.37
C MET A 420 8.30 -14.48 -26.75
N THR A 421 9.58 -14.46 -27.14
CA THR A 421 10.04 -15.14 -28.36
C THR A 421 9.63 -16.63 -28.32
N GLY A 422 9.81 -17.30 -27.17
CA GLY A 422 9.34 -18.68 -26.95
C GLY A 422 7.83 -18.86 -27.08
N VAL A 423 7.02 -17.94 -26.53
CA VAL A 423 5.55 -17.94 -26.63
C VAL A 423 5.08 -17.81 -28.08
N PHE A 424 5.60 -16.83 -28.84
CA PHE A 424 5.19 -16.59 -30.21
C PHE A 424 5.77 -17.64 -31.19
N GLU A 425 6.95 -18.22 -30.89
CA GLU A 425 7.43 -19.43 -31.58
C GLU A 425 6.52 -20.64 -31.35
N ALA A 426 6.07 -20.89 -30.11
CA ALA A 426 5.15 -21.98 -29.80
C ALA A 426 3.81 -21.80 -30.53
N THR A 427 3.33 -20.55 -30.62
CA THR A 427 2.13 -20.16 -31.37
C THR A 427 2.29 -20.46 -32.87
N ALA A 428 3.45 -20.14 -33.46
CA ALA A 428 3.75 -20.42 -34.88
C ALA A 428 4.07 -21.90 -35.19
N LYS A 429 4.35 -22.72 -34.17
CA LYS A 429 4.49 -24.19 -34.29
C LYS A 429 3.13 -24.88 -34.17
N GLY A 430 2.27 -24.38 -33.27
CA GLY A 430 0.84 -24.71 -33.15
C GLY A 430 0.55 -26.09 -32.57
N GLY A 431 -0.18 -26.15 -31.44
CA GLY A 431 -0.64 -27.41 -30.86
C GLY A 431 -1.66 -28.13 -31.76
N GLU A 432 -1.79 -29.46 -31.72
CA GLU A 432 -1.05 -30.48 -30.95
C GLU A 432 -1.25 -31.87 -31.67
N PRO A 433 -0.51 -32.97 -31.36
CA PRO A 433 -0.30 -33.51 -30.01
C PRO A 433 1.14 -33.91 -29.61
N LEU A 434 1.31 -34.05 -28.28
CA LEU A 434 2.43 -34.66 -27.53
C LEU A 434 3.37 -35.63 -28.27
N VAL A 435 4.68 -35.38 -28.09
CA VAL A 435 5.68 -36.43 -27.81
C VAL A 435 6.41 -36.05 -26.53
N ASP A 436 6.74 -37.05 -25.71
CA ASP A 436 7.38 -36.93 -24.39
C ASP A 436 8.77 -36.25 -24.46
N VAL A 437 8.96 -35.18 -23.70
CA VAL A 437 10.27 -34.53 -23.48
C VAL A 437 10.72 -34.75 -22.04
N THR A 438 11.00 -36.01 -21.71
CA THR A 438 11.96 -36.33 -20.66
C THR A 438 13.27 -35.57 -20.92
N LEU A 439 13.79 -34.89 -19.90
CA LEU A 439 15.10 -34.23 -19.95
C LEU A 439 16.23 -35.28 -20.03
N ARG A 440 16.55 -35.73 -21.24
CA ARG A 440 17.66 -36.65 -21.51
C ARG A 440 18.97 -35.92 -21.83
N SER A 441 20.00 -36.27 -21.07
CA SER A 441 21.37 -35.81 -21.21
C SER A 441 22.19 -36.65 -22.20
N ALA A 442 22.83 -36.00 -23.17
CA ALA A 442 24.07 -36.40 -23.87
C ALA A 442 24.61 -35.11 -24.53
N GLN A 443 25.91 -34.74 -24.56
CA GLN A 443 27.14 -35.45 -24.95
C GLN A 443 27.04 -35.98 -26.40
N TYR A 444 28.02 -35.78 -27.30
CA TYR A 444 29.47 -35.70 -27.12
C TYR A 444 30.14 -34.73 -28.12
N HIS A 445 31.33 -34.20 -27.78
CA HIS A 445 32.57 -34.65 -28.45
C HIS A 445 33.85 -34.22 -27.72
N THR A 446 34.77 -35.17 -27.57
CA THR A 446 36.18 -34.99 -27.15
C THR A 446 37.09 -35.09 -28.39
N PRO A 447 38.38 -34.71 -28.29
CA PRO A 447 39.40 -35.75 -28.10
C PRO A 447 40.66 -35.36 -27.27
N TYR A 448 41.11 -36.29 -26.40
CA TYR A 448 42.50 -36.52 -25.93
C TYR A 448 43.25 -35.36 -25.20
N ASP A 449 44.25 -35.59 -24.32
CA ASP A 449 44.88 -36.83 -23.82
C ASP A 449 45.20 -36.75 -22.29
N SER A 450 45.87 -37.78 -21.78
CA SER A 450 46.10 -38.20 -20.40
C SER A 450 47.36 -37.64 -19.71
N ALA A 451 47.36 -37.59 -18.36
CA ALA A 451 48.53 -37.85 -17.48
C ALA A 451 48.24 -37.81 -15.94
N ASN A 452 47.65 -38.89 -15.42
CA ASN A 452 48.11 -39.71 -14.27
C ASN A 452 48.79 -39.17 -12.97
N ILE A 453 48.52 -39.92 -11.88
CA ILE A 453 49.36 -40.24 -10.68
C ILE A 453 49.26 -39.41 -9.37
N ASN A 454 49.14 -40.20 -8.28
CA ASN A 454 49.03 -39.89 -6.85
C ASN A 454 50.28 -39.31 -6.16
N SER A 455 50.07 -38.55 -5.08
CA SER A 455 50.72 -38.73 -3.75
C SER A 455 49.86 -37.97 -2.69
N GLU A 456 49.57 -38.47 -1.49
CA GLU A 456 50.46 -38.75 -0.33
C GLU A 456 51.24 -37.50 0.14
N ARG A 457 51.33 -37.13 1.43
CA ARG A 457 50.84 -37.72 2.70
C ARG A 457 50.89 -36.67 3.86
N THR A 458 50.48 -37.07 5.07
CA THR A 458 50.89 -36.66 6.46
C THR A 458 51.92 -35.51 6.66
N SER A 459 51.94 -34.68 7.73
CA SER A 459 51.25 -34.66 9.05
C SER A 459 51.66 -33.45 9.93
N PHE A 460 50.85 -33.09 10.94
CA PHE A 460 51.18 -32.54 12.28
C PHE A 460 52.29 -31.46 12.51
N ILE A 461 51.88 -30.26 12.98
CA ILE A 461 52.08 -29.68 14.36
C ILE A 461 53.46 -29.90 15.06
N PRO A 462 54.08 -28.93 15.82
CA PRO A 462 53.85 -27.48 16.05
C PRO A 462 55.15 -26.58 15.95
N TRP A 463 55.07 -25.26 16.23
CA TRP A 463 55.80 -24.54 17.33
C TRP A 463 55.65 -22.99 17.30
N LYS A 464 56.09 -22.33 18.40
CA LYS A 464 56.06 -20.87 18.65
C LYS A 464 57.17 -20.10 17.90
N VAL A 465 56.89 -18.86 17.47
CA VAL A 465 57.90 -17.78 17.32
C VAL A 465 57.29 -16.39 17.64
N GLU A 466 57.83 -15.74 18.67
CA GLU A 466 58.02 -14.27 18.77
C GLU A 466 59.54 -13.99 18.52
N PRO A 467 60.07 -12.76 18.30
CA PRO A 467 59.49 -11.43 18.59
C PRO A 467 59.80 -10.30 17.57
N SER A 468 59.45 -9.05 17.94
CA SER A 468 60.06 -7.77 17.49
C SER A 468 59.74 -7.28 16.05
N HIS A 469 59.92 -5.99 15.67
CA HIS A 469 60.48 -4.79 16.33
C HIS A 469 59.69 -3.50 15.94
N PHE A 470 59.86 -2.42 16.70
CA PHE A 470 59.33 -1.06 16.45
C PHE A 470 60.18 -0.23 15.46
N SER A 471 59.56 0.78 14.81
CA SER A 471 60.15 2.13 14.68
C SER A 471 59.06 3.21 14.51
N THR A 472 59.30 4.44 14.94
CA THR A 472 58.27 5.51 15.02
C THR A 472 58.85 6.92 14.90
N THR A 473 58.22 7.76 14.08
CA THR A 473 58.23 9.25 14.11
C THR A 473 56.94 9.67 13.38
N ARG A 474 56.24 10.79 13.61
CA ARG A 474 56.54 12.13 14.20
C ARG A 474 55.16 12.70 14.57
N TRP A 475 54.74 13.05 15.79
CA TRP A 475 55.37 13.73 16.94
C TRP A 475 55.79 15.19 16.67
N LEU A 476 54.78 16.06 16.52
CA LEU A 476 54.93 17.52 16.68
C LEU A 476 53.68 18.26 17.24
N MET A 477 52.48 17.66 17.29
CA MET A 477 51.26 18.35 17.78
C MET A 477 50.82 18.02 19.23
N TRP A 478 51.40 17.02 19.91
CA TRP A 478 50.83 16.50 21.17
C TRP A 478 51.17 17.31 22.44
N ALA A 479 52.00 18.36 22.33
CA ALA A 479 52.62 19.05 23.46
C ALA A 479 51.72 20.06 24.23
N ARG A 480 50.40 20.13 23.95
CA ARG A 480 49.51 21.18 24.50
C ARG A 480 48.21 20.72 25.18
N ARG A 481 47.95 19.41 25.32
CA ARG A 481 46.62 18.90 25.74
C ARG A 481 46.60 17.83 26.84
N ALA A 482 47.67 17.70 27.63
CA ALA A 482 47.76 16.73 28.73
C ALA A 482 48.33 17.36 30.01
N GLN A 483 47.52 18.15 30.72
CA GLN A 483 47.82 18.62 32.09
C GLN A 483 46.66 18.32 33.05
N ALA A 484 46.18 17.08 33.01
CA ALA A 484 45.26 16.49 33.98
C ALA A 484 45.51 14.97 34.08
N SER A 485 45.20 14.38 35.24
CA SER A 485 45.30 12.94 35.57
C SER A 485 46.72 12.37 35.73
N GLN A 486 47.00 11.80 36.91
CA GLN A 486 48.22 11.04 37.23
C GLN A 486 48.14 9.58 36.71
N PRO A 487 49.27 8.92 36.41
CA PRO A 487 49.30 7.53 35.93
C PRO A 487 49.47 6.49 37.05
N SER A 488 48.82 5.34 36.92
CA SER A 488 49.04 4.16 37.77
C SER A 488 49.91 3.09 37.09
N LYS A 489 51.18 3.01 37.51
CA LYS A 489 52.10 1.85 37.46
C LYS A 489 52.16 0.96 36.19
N LEU A 490 53.26 1.07 35.43
CA LEU A 490 53.99 -0.06 34.81
C LEU A 490 55.38 0.40 34.34
N ASP A 491 56.41 -0.46 34.47
CA ASP A 491 57.83 -0.08 34.35
C ASP A 491 58.42 -0.11 32.93
N PRO A 492 59.16 0.93 32.48
CA PRO A 492 59.80 0.98 31.16
C PRO A 492 61.35 0.95 31.22
N ALA A 493 61.97 -0.22 31.45
CA ALA A 493 63.43 -0.34 31.52
C ALA A 493 64.17 -0.40 30.15
N PRO A 494 63.82 -1.24 29.16
CA PRO A 494 64.72 -1.52 28.03
C PRO A 494 64.89 -0.36 27.04
N ALA A 495 63.83 0.40 26.76
CA ALA A 495 63.80 1.37 25.68
C ALA A 495 64.74 2.58 25.91
N ARG A 496 64.99 2.96 27.16
CA ARG A 496 65.85 4.11 27.51
C ARG A 496 67.31 3.89 27.12
N VAL A 497 67.83 2.67 27.24
CA VAL A 497 69.26 2.35 27.00
C VAL A 497 69.61 2.51 25.52
N ALA A 498 68.79 1.94 24.62
CA ALA A 498 69.01 2.03 23.18
C ALA A 498 68.99 3.48 22.66
N PHE A 499 68.07 4.30 23.18
CA PHE A 499 67.93 5.70 22.77
C PHE A 499 69.13 6.57 23.20
N LEU A 500 69.64 6.35 24.42
CA LEU A 500 70.84 7.02 24.94
C LEU A 500 72.09 6.68 24.11
N CYS A 501 72.30 5.41 23.77
CA CYS A 501 73.43 4.98 22.96
C CYS A 501 73.43 5.60 21.56
N LEU A 502 72.27 5.71 20.89
CA LEU A 502 72.18 6.33 19.57
C LEU A 502 72.59 7.82 19.63
N PHE A 503 72.11 8.55 20.64
CA PHE A 503 72.40 9.97 20.82
C PHE A 503 73.87 10.23 21.20
N ALA A 504 74.51 9.32 21.94
CA ALA A 504 75.93 9.38 22.29
C ALA A 504 76.83 9.23 21.05
N ASN A 505 76.60 8.19 20.23
CA ASN A 505 77.34 7.95 18.98
C ASN A 505 77.28 9.15 18.03
N LEU A 506 76.13 9.81 17.99
CA LEU A 506 75.81 10.93 17.11
C LEU A 506 76.51 12.22 17.54
N LYS A 507 76.47 12.57 18.84
CA LYS A 507 77.26 13.67 19.41
C LYS A 507 78.76 13.45 19.23
N ALA A 508 79.23 12.22 19.41
CA ALA A 508 80.63 11.86 19.19
C ALA A 508 81.06 12.06 17.73
N ALA A 509 80.20 11.72 16.76
CA ALA A 509 80.45 11.94 15.35
C ALA A 509 80.50 13.44 14.98
N GLN A 510 79.51 14.23 15.42
CA GLN A 510 79.50 15.69 15.21
C GLN A 510 80.74 16.37 15.82
N ALA A 511 81.16 15.97 17.02
CA ALA A 511 82.37 16.49 17.66
C ALA A 511 83.66 16.20 16.85
N VAL A 512 83.75 15.05 16.19
CA VAL A 512 84.87 14.71 15.29
C VAL A 512 84.84 15.57 14.02
N VAL A 513 83.69 15.68 13.35
CA VAL A 513 83.56 16.48 12.11
C VAL A 513 83.85 17.95 12.37
N LEU A 514 83.28 18.54 13.43
CA LEU A 514 83.53 19.93 13.82
C LEU A 514 85.00 20.15 14.23
N SER A 515 85.66 19.18 14.86
CA SER A 515 87.08 19.27 15.19
C SER A 515 87.98 19.23 13.93
N ARG A 516 87.65 18.38 12.96
CA ARG A 516 88.35 18.32 11.65
C ARG A 516 88.18 19.61 10.86
N ALA A 517 86.95 20.12 10.75
CA ALA A 517 86.65 21.36 10.05
C ALA A 517 87.35 22.58 10.68
N ARG A 518 87.40 22.68 12.02
CA ARG A 518 88.15 23.74 12.73
C ARG A 518 89.66 23.64 12.50
N HIS A 519 90.20 22.42 12.42
CA HIS A 519 91.62 22.21 12.11
C HIS A 519 91.96 22.60 10.67
N GLN A 520 91.13 22.21 9.68
CA GLN A 520 91.30 22.61 8.28
C GLN A 520 91.20 24.13 8.08
N LYS A 521 90.32 24.81 8.81
CA LYS A 521 90.20 26.28 8.78
C LYS A 521 91.27 27.02 9.60
N GLY A 522 92.28 26.32 10.14
CA GLY A 522 93.39 26.93 10.90
C GLY A 522 93.03 27.45 12.30
N LEU A 523 91.76 27.33 12.73
CA LEU A 523 91.20 27.89 13.97
C LEU A 523 91.54 27.07 15.23
N SER A 524 92.61 26.26 15.19
CA SER A 524 93.09 25.41 16.30
C SER A 524 94.34 25.99 16.98
N ARG A 525 94.34 27.31 17.20
CA ARG A 525 95.40 28.05 17.92
C ARG A 525 94.82 28.69 19.16
N ASP A 526 95.26 28.18 20.30
CA ASP A 526 95.01 28.71 21.63
C ASP A 526 96.20 29.60 22.07
N ALA A 527 96.08 30.35 23.16
CA ALA A 527 97.08 31.34 23.58
C ALA A 527 98.50 30.77 23.83
N SER A 528 98.64 29.46 24.01
CA SER A 528 99.90 28.75 24.29
C SER A 528 100.71 28.30 23.07
N LYS A 529 100.36 28.71 21.84
CA LYS A 529 101.09 28.44 20.58
C LYS A 529 101.28 26.97 20.15
N VAL A 530 100.78 25.97 20.89
CA VAL A 530 100.84 24.54 20.49
C VAL A 530 99.63 24.16 19.61
N SER A 531 99.86 23.50 18.47
CA SER A 531 98.80 23.00 17.60
C SER A 531 98.16 21.72 18.15
N LYS A 532 96.85 21.77 18.43
CA LYS A 532 96.07 20.57 18.82
C LYS A 532 95.62 19.82 17.56
N GLN A 533 96.04 18.56 17.41
CA GLN A 533 95.55 17.65 16.37
C GLN A 533 94.02 17.42 16.46
N PRO A 534 93.34 17.11 15.35
CA PRO A 534 91.89 16.92 15.34
C PRO A 534 91.47 15.69 16.15
N LEU A 535 90.24 15.73 16.69
CA LEU A 535 89.71 14.69 17.57
C LEU A 535 89.69 13.33 16.88
N SER A 536 90.49 12.38 17.38
CA SER A 536 90.52 11.01 16.87
C SER A 536 89.25 10.24 17.25
N LEU A 537 88.88 9.24 16.44
CA LEU A 537 87.70 8.40 16.70
C LEU A 537 87.78 7.68 18.06
N ARG A 538 88.99 7.27 18.48
CA ARG A 538 89.26 6.66 19.81
C ARG A 538 89.05 7.66 20.95
N ASN A 539 89.44 8.92 20.74
CA ASN A 539 89.27 9.98 21.73
C ASN A 539 87.81 10.48 21.80
N ALA A 540 87.04 10.35 20.71
CA ALA A 540 85.61 10.63 20.70
C ALA A 540 84.80 9.54 21.41
N GLU A 541 85.13 8.27 21.17
CA GLU A 541 84.59 7.11 21.90
C GLU A 541 84.84 7.21 23.42
N ALA A 542 86.07 7.55 23.82
CA ALA A 542 86.44 7.75 25.23
C ALA A 542 85.73 8.95 25.91
N ARG A 543 85.30 9.96 25.14
CA ARG A 543 84.56 11.14 25.65
C ARG A 543 83.05 10.97 25.73
N HIS A 544 82.51 9.93 25.09
CA HIS A 544 81.07 9.72 24.94
C HIS A 544 80.72 8.25 25.21
N HIS A 545 80.74 7.87 26.49
CA HIS A 545 80.42 6.53 26.96
C HIS A 545 79.10 6.00 26.36
N GLY A 546 79.06 4.71 26.01
CA GLY A 546 77.95 4.10 25.26
C GLY A 546 78.04 4.26 23.73
N SER A 547 79.08 4.92 23.21
CA SER A 547 79.38 4.98 21.78
C SER A 547 80.29 3.83 21.32
N SER A 548 80.23 3.49 20.03
CA SER A 548 81.12 2.51 19.38
C SER A 548 81.82 3.13 18.19
N ARG A 549 83.15 3.02 18.14
CA ARG A 549 84.02 3.56 17.09
C ARG A 549 83.58 3.22 15.66
N ALA A 550 83.09 2.01 15.42
CA ALA A 550 82.60 1.59 14.10
C ALA A 550 81.34 2.37 13.68
N THR A 551 80.44 2.63 14.63
CA THR A 551 79.22 3.42 14.42
C THR A 551 79.55 4.90 14.26
N ILE A 552 80.40 5.48 15.12
CA ILE A 552 80.92 6.84 14.97
C ILE A 552 81.53 7.02 13.58
N GLN A 553 82.40 6.11 13.14
CA GLN A 553 83.08 6.19 11.84
C GLN A 553 82.10 6.14 10.65
N ARG A 554 81.03 5.34 10.73
CA ARG A 554 79.95 5.32 9.71
C ARG A 554 79.18 6.65 9.66
N ILE A 555 78.89 7.26 10.81
CA ILE A 555 78.16 8.54 10.88
C ILE A 555 79.04 9.71 10.42
N VAL A 556 80.31 9.76 10.86
CA VAL A 556 81.31 10.74 10.40
C VAL A 556 81.45 10.71 8.89
N LYS A 557 81.60 9.53 8.27
CA LYS A 557 81.71 9.41 6.80
C LYS A 557 80.45 9.89 6.05
N LYS A 558 79.26 9.84 6.67
CA LYS A 558 78.02 10.39 6.10
C LYS A 558 77.95 11.91 6.24
N LEU A 559 78.26 12.47 7.40
CA LEU A 559 78.33 13.93 7.63
C LEU A 559 79.35 14.59 6.70
N GLU A 560 80.54 14.00 6.58
CA GLU A 560 81.61 14.48 5.69
C GLU A 560 81.22 14.39 4.20
N ALA A 561 80.43 13.38 3.80
CA ALA A 561 79.89 13.27 2.44
C ALA A 561 78.71 14.22 2.16
N ALA A 562 77.92 14.56 3.18
CA ALA A 562 76.86 15.57 3.09
C ALA A 562 77.39 17.01 3.20
N ASN A 563 78.68 17.18 3.54
CA ASN A 563 79.35 18.46 3.75
C ASN A 563 78.68 19.37 4.82
N SER A 564 77.91 18.77 5.73
CA SER A 564 77.13 19.44 6.78
C SER A 564 77.44 18.83 8.15
N SER A 565 77.35 19.66 9.20
CA SER A 565 77.42 19.21 10.59
C SER A 565 76.04 18.94 11.21
N ASP A 566 74.96 19.33 10.55
CA ASP A 566 73.60 19.19 11.05
C ASP A 566 73.03 17.81 10.70
N LEU A 567 72.08 17.33 11.52
CA LEU A 567 71.57 15.97 11.42
C LEU A 567 70.44 15.84 10.40
N ASN A 568 69.68 16.92 10.20
CA ASN A 568 68.47 16.93 9.36
C ASN A 568 68.77 16.62 7.89
N ASP A 569 70.00 16.87 7.44
CA ASP A 569 70.47 16.63 6.07
C ASP A 569 70.77 15.14 5.78
N ILE A 570 70.81 14.28 6.81
CA ILE A 570 71.07 12.84 6.64
C ILE A 570 69.76 12.06 6.55
N ALA A 571 69.34 11.77 5.32
CA ALA A 571 68.25 10.84 5.04
C ALA A 571 68.57 9.41 5.51
N PHE A 572 68.03 9.01 6.66
CA PHE A 572 67.98 7.62 7.09
C PHE A 572 66.82 6.91 6.36
N LYS A 573 67.13 6.02 5.40
CA LYS A 573 66.12 5.12 4.83
C LYS A 573 65.58 4.19 5.92
N THR A 574 64.33 4.38 6.31
CA THR A 574 63.63 3.57 7.31
C THR A 574 63.50 2.13 6.84
N ALA A 575 64.03 1.17 7.60
CA ALA A 575 63.99 -0.25 7.24
C ALA A 575 62.65 -0.88 7.67
N GLY A 576 61.65 -0.82 6.79
CA GLY A 576 60.35 -1.46 6.96
C GLY A 576 59.79 -1.96 5.64
N ARG A 577 58.80 -2.88 5.70
CA ARG A 577 58.00 -3.24 4.51
C ARG A 577 57.18 -2.00 4.12
N PRO A 578 57.15 -1.58 2.84
CA PRO A 578 56.39 -0.40 2.41
C PRO A 578 54.91 -0.55 2.76
N ARG A 579 54.24 0.59 3.03
CA ARG A 579 52.79 0.65 3.23
C ARG A 579 52.07 0.11 1.99
N ILE A 580 50.87 -0.44 2.22
CA ILE A 580 50.06 -1.10 1.19
C ILE A 580 49.33 -0.07 0.31
N LEU A 581 49.04 1.08 0.91
CA LEU A 581 48.59 2.33 0.30
C LEU A 581 49.72 3.37 0.43
N THR A 582 49.66 4.48 -0.31
CA THR A 582 50.50 5.66 0.00
C THR A 582 49.82 6.53 1.07
N ASP A 583 50.55 7.49 1.64
CA ASP A 583 49.99 8.36 2.68
C ASP A 583 48.87 9.26 2.11
N GLU A 584 48.96 9.68 0.84
CA GLU A 584 47.91 10.42 0.13
C GLU A 584 46.68 9.55 -0.17
N GLU A 585 46.86 8.24 -0.40
CA GLU A 585 45.76 7.29 -0.56
C GLU A 585 45.05 7.01 0.78
N GLU A 586 45.79 6.96 1.90
CA GLU A 586 45.20 6.83 3.23
C GLU A 586 44.45 8.12 3.63
N GLU A 587 45.00 9.31 3.39
CA GLU A 587 44.30 10.59 3.54
C GLU A 587 43.04 10.69 2.67
N ALA A 588 43.08 10.23 1.41
CA ALA A 588 41.91 10.19 0.54
C ALA A 588 40.79 9.27 1.07
N ILE A 589 41.13 8.17 1.75
CA ILE A 589 40.15 7.29 2.39
C ILE A 589 39.56 7.94 3.65
N VAL A 590 40.35 8.67 4.44
CA VAL A 590 39.82 9.47 5.58
C VAL A 590 38.87 10.56 5.07
N ALA A 591 39.26 11.30 4.03
CA ALA A 591 38.41 12.32 3.40
C ALA A 591 37.12 11.71 2.82
N PHE A 592 37.18 10.50 2.25
CA PHE A 592 36.00 9.75 1.82
C PHE A 592 35.07 9.38 2.99
N VAL A 593 35.61 8.90 4.12
CA VAL A 593 34.80 8.62 5.33
C VAL A 593 34.13 9.89 5.87
N MET A 594 34.85 11.02 5.93
CA MET A 594 34.31 12.31 6.37
C MET A 594 33.27 12.89 5.39
N TRP A 595 33.46 12.69 4.07
CA TRP A 595 32.49 13.08 3.05
C TRP A 595 31.20 12.27 3.18
N MET A 596 31.32 10.95 3.28
CA MET A 596 30.18 10.03 3.52
C MET A 596 29.43 10.38 4.81
N GLU A 597 30.15 10.73 5.89
CA GLU A 597 29.53 11.18 7.15
C GLU A 597 28.74 12.48 6.98
N ARG A 598 29.34 13.52 6.38
CA ARG A 598 28.66 14.81 6.14
C ARG A 598 27.50 14.71 5.15
N SER A 599 27.55 13.74 4.23
CA SER A 599 26.42 13.40 3.33
C SER A 599 25.29 12.62 4.03
N GLY A 600 25.38 12.38 5.34
CA GLY A 600 24.36 11.67 6.13
C GLY A 600 24.37 10.16 5.96
N LEU A 601 25.39 9.60 5.30
CA LEU A 601 25.54 8.17 5.00
C LEU A 601 26.94 7.67 5.42
N PRO A 602 27.30 7.66 6.73
CA PRO A 602 28.67 7.36 7.16
C PRO A 602 29.15 5.97 6.72
N ALA A 603 30.34 5.91 6.13
CA ALA A 603 30.86 4.72 5.45
C ALA A 603 31.03 3.49 6.37
N CYS A 604 30.53 2.35 5.93
CA CYS A 604 30.69 1.09 6.63
C CYS A 604 32.06 0.44 6.38
N LYS A 605 32.41 -0.57 7.18
CA LYS A 605 33.67 -1.33 7.03
C LYS A 605 33.88 -1.88 5.62
N GLY A 606 32.82 -2.33 4.95
CA GLY A 606 32.90 -2.88 3.60
C GLY A 606 33.31 -1.83 2.57
N GLU A 607 32.68 -0.66 2.60
CA GLU A 607 32.97 0.46 1.68
C GLU A 607 34.37 1.03 1.90
N VAL A 608 34.87 1.06 3.14
CA VAL A 608 36.25 1.49 3.44
C VAL A 608 37.28 0.46 2.96
N GLU A 609 37.01 -0.84 3.08
CA GLU A 609 37.87 -1.88 2.51
C GLU A 609 37.81 -1.92 0.97
N ASP A 610 36.65 -1.61 0.38
CA ASP A 610 36.45 -1.60 -1.07
C ASP A 610 37.03 -0.36 -1.76
N ALA A 611 36.93 0.83 -1.14
CA ALA A 611 37.64 2.03 -1.58
C ALA A 611 39.17 1.79 -1.58
N ALA A 612 39.70 1.19 -0.51
CA ALA A 612 41.11 0.83 -0.41
C ALA A 612 41.54 -0.22 -1.46
N ASN A 613 40.69 -1.21 -1.77
CA ASN A 613 40.95 -2.15 -2.86
C ASN A 613 40.90 -1.46 -4.24
N THR A 614 39.92 -0.59 -4.47
CA THR A 614 39.71 0.12 -5.75
C THR A 614 40.87 1.03 -6.10
N LEU A 615 41.40 1.80 -5.14
CA LEU A 615 42.61 2.61 -5.34
C LEU A 615 43.81 1.73 -5.72
N ARG A 616 43.98 0.61 -5.03
CA ARG A 616 45.11 -0.31 -5.26
C ARG A 616 45.02 -1.04 -6.60
N LEU A 617 43.83 -1.48 -7.01
CA LEU A 617 43.59 -2.12 -8.31
C LEU A 617 43.79 -1.14 -9.47
N ARG A 618 43.42 0.13 -9.30
CA ARG A 618 43.72 1.19 -10.29
C ARG A 618 45.22 1.46 -10.43
N ARG A 619 46.00 1.30 -9.36
CA ARG A 619 47.47 1.45 -9.39
C ARG A 619 48.19 0.20 -9.89
N ASN A 620 47.64 -1.00 -9.65
CA ASN A 620 48.15 -2.28 -10.15
C ASN A 620 46.98 -3.28 -10.28
N PRO A 621 46.59 -3.70 -11.50
CA PRO A 621 45.48 -4.64 -11.71
C PRO A 621 45.61 -5.97 -10.96
N ASP A 622 46.84 -6.46 -10.72
CA ASP A 622 47.11 -7.74 -10.04
C ASP A 622 47.14 -7.61 -8.50
N ALA A 623 46.74 -6.45 -7.95
CA ALA A 623 46.85 -6.14 -6.53
C ALA A 623 45.90 -6.99 -5.66
N GLN A 624 46.46 -7.98 -4.95
CA GLN A 624 45.75 -8.79 -3.96
C GLN A 624 45.02 -7.92 -2.90
N PRO A 625 43.76 -8.21 -2.53
CA PRO A 625 42.96 -7.38 -1.62
C PRO A 625 43.58 -7.08 -0.25
N VAL A 626 43.07 -6.03 0.42
CA VAL A 626 43.51 -5.67 1.77
C VAL A 626 43.23 -6.80 2.77
N SER A 627 44.18 -7.05 3.67
CA SER A 627 44.04 -8.14 4.65
C SER A 627 42.87 -7.88 5.62
N ARG A 628 42.25 -8.94 6.16
CA ARG A 628 41.17 -8.84 7.17
C ARG A 628 41.51 -8.03 8.43
N MET A 629 42.80 -7.75 8.67
CA MET A 629 43.29 -6.94 9.79
C MET A 629 43.61 -5.48 9.38
N TRP A 630 43.56 -5.13 8.09
CA TRP A 630 43.91 -3.79 7.60
C TRP A 630 42.94 -2.73 8.12
N TYR A 631 41.63 -2.91 7.97
CA TYR A 631 40.64 -1.93 8.47
C TYR A 631 40.77 -1.68 9.99
N ARG A 632 41.19 -2.68 10.76
CA ARG A 632 41.50 -2.49 12.18
C ARG A 632 42.73 -1.60 12.34
N ARG A 633 43.84 -1.89 11.65
CA ARG A 633 45.06 -1.08 11.70
C ARG A 633 44.81 0.34 11.24
N PHE A 634 44.24 0.54 10.06
CA PHE A 634 43.83 1.84 9.53
C PHE A 634 43.10 2.70 10.58
N ARG A 635 42.09 2.16 11.27
CA ARG A 635 41.41 2.89 12.36
C ARG A 635 42.24 3.02 13.65
N ASP A 636 43.04 2.02 14.00
CA ASP A 636 43.96 2.09 15.15
C ASP A 636 45.15 3.07 14.88
N ASP A 637 45.42 3.40 13.61
CA ASP A 637 46.40 4.37 13.09
C ASP A 637 45.79 5.78 12.87
N HIS A 638 44.47 5.88 12.61
CA HIS A 638 43.66 7.10 12.45
C HIS A 638 42.70 7.33 13.65
N PRO A 639 43.19 7.83 14.80
CA PRO A 639 42.41 7.97 16.04
C PRO A 639 41.25 8.98 15.97
N GLU A 640 41.18 9.79 14.92
CA GLU A 640 40.06 10.67 14.58
C GLU A 640 38.79 9.90 14.12
N LEU A 641 38.89 8.60 13.80
CA LEU A 641 37.78 7.77 13.34
C LEU A 641 37.31 6.75 14.40
N ASP A 642 36.08 6.90 14.91
CA ASP A 642 35.46 5.94 15.86
C ASP A 642 34.10 5.37 15.37
N LYS A 643 33.61 4.33 16.05
CA LYS A 643 32.44 3.53 15.66
C LYS A 643 31.16 3.96 16.40
N SER A 644 30.42 4.87 15.77
CA SER A 644 29.06 5.22 16.21
C SER A 644 27.99 4.23 15.73
N ILE A 645 26.79 4.32 16.33
CA ILE A 645 25.58 3.66 15.83
C ILE A 645 24.72 4.72 15.14
N LEU A 646 24.47 4.53 13.83
CA LEU A 646 23.64 5.43 13.03
C LEU A 646 22.23 5.58 13.64
N LYS A 647 21.80 6.84 13.80
CA LYS A 647 20.43 7.21 14.16
C LYS A 647 19.99 8.31 13.20
N SER A 648 18.83 8.13 12.57
CA SER A 648 18.20 9.17 11.77
C SER A 648 17.86 10.38 12.63
N LEU A 649 18.35 11.55 12.25
CA LEU A 649 18.02 12.84 12.85
C LEU A 649 17.23 13.67 11.82
N ASP A 650 16.25 14.43 12.31
CA ASP A 650 15.46 15.37 11.51
C ASP A 650 16.23 16.69 11.38
N LYS A 651 16.36 17.21 10.15
CA LYS A 651 17.03 18.48 9.85
C LYS A 651 16.34 19.66 10.54
N SER A 652 15.02 19.65 10.66
CA SER A 652 14.26 20.73 11.30
C SER A 652 14.43 20.73 12.82
N ARG A 653 14.61 19.54 13.41
CA ARG A 653 15.02 19.39 14.81
C ARG A 653 16.43 19.94 15.06
N GLU A 654 17.38 19.67 14.16
CA GLU A 654 18.75 20.21 14.26
C GLU A 654 18.75 21.74 14.24
N ALA A 655 17.94 22.37 13.38
CA ALA A 655 17.77 23.82 13.35
C ALA A 655 17.24 24.39 14.69
N TRP A 656 16.20 23.79 15.27
CA TRP A 656 15.70 24.19 16.60
C TRP A 656 16.75 23.99 17.71
N GLU A 657 17.47 22.87 17.69
CA GLU A 657 18.55 22.57 18.64
C GLU A 657 19.77 23.52 18.51
N VAL A 658 19.87 24.30 17.43
CA VAL A 658 20.89 25.35 17.22
C VAL A 658 20.38 26.74 17.63
N ALA A 659 19.13 27.09 17.34
CA ALA A 659 18.63 28.47 17.47
C ALA A 659 17.63 28.73 18.63
N GLY A 660 16.78 27.77 18.99
CA GLY A 660 15.51 28.01 19.69
C GLY A 660 15.56 28.34 21.19
N ILE A 661 16.67 28.87 21.71
CA ILE A 661 16.83 29.14 23.16
C ILE A 661 15.87 30.23 23.66
N ASP A 662 15.70 31.31 22.90
CA ASP A 662 14.89 32.45 23.35
C ASP A 662 13.39 32.26 23.07
N ASP A 663 13.04 31.51 22.01
CA ASP A 663 11.67 31.05 21.76
C ASP A 663 11.13 30.20 22.92
N VAL A 664 11.96 29.30 23.47
CA VAL A 664 11.63 28.47 24.63
C VAL A 664 11.32 29.32 25.86
N LYS A 665 12.11 30.36 26.14
CA LYS A 665 11.89 31.26 27.29
C LYS A 665 10.58 32.02 27.17
N GLU A 666 10.31 32.61 26.00
CA GLU A 666 9.08 33.38 25.76
C GLU A 666 7.83 32.47 25.77
N TRP A 667 7.93 31.22 25.31
CA TRP A 667 6.86 30.22 25.43
C TRP A 667 6.56 29.88 26.90
N PHE A 668 7.59 29.56 27.71
CA PHE A 668 7.41 29.27 29.14
C PHE A 668 6.90 30.47 29.95
N LYS A 669 7.34 31.68 29.61
CA LYS A 669 6.84 32.92 30.21
C LYS A 669 5.34 33.08 29.95
N ARG A 670 4.89 32.96 28.70
CA ARG A 670 3.45 33.04 28.35
C ARG A 670 2.61 31.94 29.01
N LEU A 671 3.17 30.74 29.14
CA LEU A 671 2.51 29.63 29.86
C LEU A 671 2.32 29.97 31.35
N ALA A 672 3.34 30.50 32.02
CA ALA A 672 3.26 30.92 33.42
C ALA A 672 2.30 32.10 33.62
N GLU A 673 2.33 33.09 32.73
CA GLU A 673 1.39 34.22 32.72
C GLU A 673 -0.07 33.75 32.56
N LEU A 674 -0.34 32.79 31.66
CA LEU A 674 -1.67 32.22 31.43
C LEU A 674 -2.18 31.43 32.65
N ILE A 675 -1.38 30.50 33.18
CA ILE A 675 -1.73 29.70 34.36
C ILE A 675 -2.05 30.61 35.55
N THR A 676 -1.23 31.64 35.77
CA THR A 676 -1.43 32.60 36.88
C THR A 676 -2.68 33.46 36.67
N LYS A 677 -2.91 33.98 35.45
CA LYS A 677 -4.05 34.85 35.13
C LYS A 677 -5.40 34.14 35.25
N LEU A 678 -5.46 32.85 34.93
CA LEU A 678 -6.69 32.07 34.90
C LEU A 678 -6.82 31.06 36.06
N GLN A 679 -5.90 31.12 37.03
CA GLN A 679 -5.89 30.30 38.25
C GLN A 679 -5.99 28.78 38.00
N ILE A 680 -5.32 28.29 36.94
CA ILE A 680 -5.44 26.89 36.49
C ILE A 680 -4.66 25.96 37.42
N GLY A 681 -5.35 25.00 38.04
CA GLY A 681 -4.78 24.02 38.98
C GLY A 681 -4.08 22.83 38.32
N ALA A 682 -3.36 22.04 39.12
CA ALA A 682 -2.63 20.86 38.66
C ALA A 682 -3.54 19.73 38.12
N SER A 683 -4.80 19.67 38.57
CA SER A 683 -5.83 18.76 38.07
C SER A 683 -6.38 19.20 36.69
N GLU A 684 -6.29 20.49 36.39
CA GLU A 684 -6.84 21.17 35.21
C GLU A 684 -5.79 21.34 34.08
N ILE A 685 -4.50 21.10 34.35
CA ILE A 685 -3.42 21.08 33.35
C ILE A 685 -3.24 19.65 32.84
N TRP A 686 -3.69 19.41 31.61
CA TRP A 686 -3.66 18.12 30.90
C TRP A 686 -2.61 18.12 29.78
N ASN A 687 -2.06 16.94 29.52
CA ASN A 687 -1.20 16.68 28.37
C ASN A 687 -1.67 15.42 27.63
N ALA A 688 -1.71 15.49 26.30
CA ALA A 688 -2.04 14.37 25.42
C ALA A 688 -0.98 14.21 24.31
N ASP A 689 -0.75 12.95 23.90
CA ASP A 689 0.32 12.57 22.98
C ASP A 689 0.03 11.19 22.34
N GLN A 690 0.78 10.82 21.29
CA GLN A 690 0.55 9.58 20.52
C GLN A 690 1.77 8.67 20.45
N ALA A 691 1.62 7.42 20.90
CA ALA A 691 2.69 6.41 20.90
C ALA A 691 2.45 5.28 19.91
N GLY A 692 3.32 5.20 18.88
CA GLY A 692 3.43 4.03 18.01
C GLY A 692 3.98 2.79 18.74
N VAL A 693 3.15 1.76 18.84
CA VAL A 693 3.49 0.42 19.35
C VAL A 693 3.49 -0.57 18.17
N ARG A 694 4.38 -1.57 18.22
CA ARG A 694 4.38 -2.72 17.29
C ARG A 694 4.11 -3.97 18.10
N VAL A 695 3.10 -4.75 17.70
CA VAL A 695 2.54 -5.84 18.50
C VAL A 695 3.58 -6.93 18.79
N GLY A 696 3.96 -7.74 17.81
CA GLY A 696 4.84 -8.91 18.00
C GLY A 696 6.35 -8.65 17.88
N ILE A 697 6.83 -7.40 17.98
CA ILE A 697 8.25 -7.07 17.72
C ILE A 697 9.01 -6.77 19.02
N LEU A 698 10.06 -7.55 19.27
CA LEU A 698 11.08 -7.26 20.27
C LEU A 698 11.95 -6.07 19.83
N ARG A 699 12.14 -5.09 20.72
CA ARG A 699 12.89 -3.85 20.49
C ARG A 699 14.36 -3.92 20.90
N GLU A 700 14.72 -4.87 21.76
CA GLU A 700 16.07 -5.00 22.33
C GLU A 700 16.73 -6.32 21.90
N ARG A 701 18.07 -6.35 21.92
CA ARG A 701 18.83 -7.59 21.77
C ARG A 701 18.64 -8.45 23.02
N VAL A 702 17.98 -9.59 22.89
CA VAL A 702 17.84 -10.56 23.98
C VAL A 702 19.19 -11.23 24.21
N GLU A 703 19.86 -10.89 25.32
CA GLU A 703 21.02 -11.64 25.78
C GLU A 703 20.57 -13.01 26.29
N CYS A 704 21.21 -14.07 25.79
CA CYS A 704 20.87 -15.45 26.09
C CYS A 704 22.13 -16.32 26.12
N LEU A 705 22.17 -17.27 27.04
CA LEU A 705 23.25 -18.25 27.12
C LEU A 705 23.03 -19.32 26.04
N ILE A 706 23.99 -19.45 25.13
CA ILE A 706 23.94 -20.43 24.03
C ILE A 706 25.04 -21.49 24.19
N VAL A 707 24.75 -22.72 23.78
CA VAL A 707 25.72 -23.82 23.78
C VAL A 707 26.85 -23.52 22.79
N ARG A 708 28.11 -23.68 23.21
CA ARG A 708 29.29 -23.54 22.32
C ARG A 708 29.37 -24.67 21.30
N THR A 709 28.69 -24.53 20.17
CA THR A 709 28.77 -25.46 19.04
C THR A 709 30.03 -25.26 18.19
N LYS A 710 30.57 -26.34 17.62
CA LYS A 710 31.73 -26.26 16.69
C LYS A 710 31.40 -25.63 15.32
N LYS A 711 30.12 -25.57 14.94
CA LYS A 711 29.62 -24.87 13.74
C LYS A 711 29.24 -23.43 14.10
N LYS A 712 29.66 -22.46 13.27
CA LYS A 712 29.29 -21.03 13.38
C LYS A 712 27.90 -20.73 12.82
N SER A 713 26.88 -21.51 13.22
CA SER A 713 25.48 -21.15 12.97
C SER A 713 25.07 -20.02 13.91
N PRO A 714 24.48 -18.92 13.42
CA PRO A 714 23.89 -17.92 14.32
C PRO A 714 22.73 -18.55 15.10
N ALA A 715 22.61 -18.21 16.39
CA ALA A 715 21.44 -18.61 17.17
C ALA A 715 20.20 -17.92 16.61
N GLN A 716 19.15 -18.70 16.34
CA GLN A 716 17.90 -18.20 15.77
C GLN A 716 16.81 -18.18 16.84
N VAL A 717 16.03 -17.11 16.87
CA VAL A 717 14.82 -16.98 17.68
C VAL A 717 13.66 -16.75 16.72
N LEU A 718 12.57 -17.51 16.88
CA LEU A 718 11.36 -17.30 16.09
C LEU A 718 10.73 -15.96 16.50
N SER A 719 10.70 -15.01 15.58
CA SER A 719 9.93 -13.78 15.73
C SER A 719 8.44 -14.13 15.74
N PRO A 720 7.63 -13.56 16.65
CA PRO A 720 6.18 -13.58 16.51
C PRO A 720 5.75 -13.11 15.12
N ALA A 721 4.71 -13.75 14.59
CA ALA A 721 4.28 -13.61 13.20
C ALA A 721 3.51 -12.30 12.90
N ASP A 722 3.06 -11.60 13.95
CA ASP A 722 2.35 -10.33 13.84
C ASP A 722 3.31 -9.13 13.96
N ARG A 723 3.13 -8.16 13.08
CA ARG A 723 3.92 -6.92 12.99
C ARG A 723 3.03 -5.69 12.90
N GLU A 724 1.72 -5.83 13.17
CA GLU A 724 0.76 -4.74 13.16
C GLU A 724 1.22 -3.57 14.07
N THR A 725 1.00 -2.37 13.56
CA THR A 725 1.20 -1.10 14.28
C THR A 725 -0.12 -0.66 14.90
N CYS A 726 -0.08 -0.36 16.19
CA CYS A 726 -1.15 0.31 16.91
C CYS A 726 -0.63 1.67 17.39
N THR A 727 -1.45 2.70 17.32
CA THR A 727 -1.15 4.00 17.94
C THR A 727 -2.01 4.16 19.17
N VAL A 728 -1.36 4.37 20.31
CA VAL A 728 -2.01 4.64 21.60
C VAL A 728 -2.09 6.16 21.77
N ILE A 729 -3.30 6.71 21.98
CA ILE A 729 -3.41 8.07 22.54
C ILE A 729 -3.23 7.94 24.06
N GLY A 730 -2.17 8.58 24.57
CA GLY A 730 -1.90 8.71 26.00
C GLY A 730 -2.36 10.07 26.50
N THR A 731 -2.98 10.16 27.67
CA THR A 731 -3.45 11.43 28.22
C THR A 731 -3.47 11.40 29.74
N GLY A 732 -2.95 12.46 30.37
CA GLY A 732 -2.94 12.62 31.82
C GLY A 732 -2.67 14.06 32.27
N ASN A 733 -2.97 14.37 33.52
CA ASN A 733 -2.81 15.72 34.09
C ASN A 733 -1.57 15.84 35.01
N ALA A 734 -1.25 17.07 35.40
CA ALA A 734 -0.08 17.36 36.24
C ALA A 734 -0.20 16.81 37.68
N ILE A 735 -1.41 16.50 38.17
CA ILE A 735 -1.61 15.79 39.45
C ILE A 735 -1.43 14.27 39.34
N GLY A 736 -1.31 13.74 38.12
CA GLY A 736 -0.99 12.36 37.78
C GLY A 736 -2.19 11.43 37.53
N ASP A 737 -3.37 11.98 37.27
CA ASP A 737 -4.53 11.24 36.75
C ASP A 737 -4.41 10.94 35.26
N THR A 738 -5.18 9.96 34.82
CA THR A 738 -5.38 9.58 33.40
C THR A 738 -6.86 9.51 33.03
N ILE A 739 -7.13 9.40 31.73
CA ILE A 739 -8.41 8.99 31.13
C ILE A 739 -8.24 7.61 30.44
N PRO A 740 -9.34 6.89 30.09
CA PRO A 740 -9.24 5.61 29.38
C PRO A 740 -8.44 5.73 28.07
N PRO A 741 -7.55 4.77 27.77
CA PRO A 741 -6.70 4.83 26.59
C PRO A 741 -7.48 4.55 25.30
N TRP A 742 -7.11 5.26 24.23
CA TRP A 742 -7.61 4.99 22.88
C TRP A 742 -6.59 4.17 22.08
N LEU A 743 -7.05 3.08 21.46
CA LEU A 743 -6.24 2.19 20.64
C LEU A 743 -6.64 2.29 19.16
N ILE A 744 -5.79 2.93 18.36
CA ILE A 744 -5.99 3.09 16.92
C ILE A 744 -5.31 1.94 16.16
N PHE A 745 -6.07 1.23 15.32
CA PHE A 745 -5.58 0.16 14.45
C PHE A 745 -5.99 0.41 12.98
N LYS A 746 -5.28 -0.16 11.98
CA LYS A 746 -5.74 -0.13 10.57
C LYS A 746 -6.91 -1.09 10.26
N SER A 747 -7.73 -1.41 11.25
CA SER A 747 -9.00 -2.10 11.09
C SER A 747 -9.76 -2.11 12.40
N PHE A 748 -11.07 -1.96 12.32
CA PHE A 748 -12.00 -2.23 13.40
C PHE A 748 -11.76 -3.59 14.08
N PRO A 749 -12.02 -3.71 15.40
CA PRO A 749 -12.10 -4.99 16.09
C PRO A 749 -13.16 -5.93 15.47
N THR A 750 -13.00 -7.23 15.72
CA THR A 750 -14.02 -8.25 15.44
C THR A 750 -14.83 -8.53 16.69
N LEU A 751 -16.07 -9.02 16.57
CA LEU A 751 -16.95 -9.29 17.72
C LEU A 751 -16.37 -10.31 18.73
N GLU A 752 -15.41 -11.14 18.29
CA GLU A 752 -14.56 -11.99 19.14
C GLU A 752 -13.79 -11.22 20.24
N TRP A 753 -13.66 -9.91 20.12
CA TRP A 753 -12.97 -9.05 21.11
C TRP A 753 -13.83 -8.79 22.36
N ALA A 754 -15.11 -9.17 22.36
CA ALA A 754 -15.97 -9.18 23.55
C ALA A 754 -15.34 -9.95 24.72
N TYR A 755 -14.71 -11.09 24.42
CA TYR A 755 -14.02 -11.97 25.36
C TYR A 755 -12.54 -11.57 25.54
N ILE A 756 -12.32 -10.28 25.81
CA ILE A 756 -11.02 -9.72 26.19
C ILE A 756 -11.15 -9.09 27.58
N ASP A 757 -10.15 -9.35 28.44
CA ASP A 757 -9.99 -8.68 29.72
C ASP A 757 -9.43 -7.26 29.49
N GLY A 758 -10.12 -6.25 29.99
CA GLY A 758 -9.76 -4.85 29.79
C GLY A 758 -10.79 -3.90 30.41
N ASP A 759 -10.46 -2.61 30.45
CA ASP A 759 -11.38 -1.55 30.86
C ASP A 759 -12.58 -1.49 29.88
N PRO A 760 -13.84 -1.58 30.35
CA PRO A 760 -15.02 -1.44 29.49
C PRO A 760 -15.03 -0.13 28.68
N ASN A 761 -14.42 0.94 29.22
CA ASN A 761 -14.33 2.27 28.62
C ASN A 761 -13.12 2.43 27.67
N MET A 762 -12.28 1.40 27.49
CA MET A 762 -11.20 1.43 26.50
C MET A 762 -11.83 1.48 25.09
N ARG A 763 -11.52 2.54 24.34
CA ARG A 763 -12.06 2.76 22.98
C ARG A 763 -11.10 2.30 21.90
N PHE A 764 -11.66 1.62 20.90
CA PHE A 764 -10.97 1.18 19.69
C PHE A 764 -11.42 2.05 18.51
N ALA A 765 -10.48 2.64 17.78
CA ALA A 765 -10.77 3.45 16.59
C ALA A 765 -10.07 2.89 15.34
N GLN A 766 -10.71 3.03 14.17
CA GLN A 766 -10.10 2.64 12.89
C GLN A 766 -9.62 3.87 12.11
N SER A 767 -8.37 3.82 11.66
CA SER A 767 -7.82 4.74 10.64
C SER A 767 -6.94 3.96 9.67
N GLU A 768 -7.05 4.20 8.36
CA GLU A 768 -6.28 3.47 7.34
C GLU A 768 -4.76 3.60 7.52
N SER A 769 -4.33 4.72 8.09
CA SER A 769 -2.93 5.00 8.41
C SER A 769 -2.48 4.40 9.75
N ALA A 770 -3.44 4.06 10.63
CA ALA A 770 -3.27 3.83 12.08
C ALA A 770 -2.73 5.04 12.86
N PHE A 771 -2.93 6.25 12.36
CA PHE A 771 -2.77 7.51 13.10
C PHE A 771 -4.13 8.24 13.17
N SER A 772 -4.32 9.15 14.12
CA SER A 772 -5.54 9.96 14.20
C SER A 772 -5.76 10.84 12.96
N ASN A 773 -6.99 10.92 12.47
CA ASN A 773 -7.49 12.00 11.62
C ASN A 773 -8.12 13.12 12.49
N GLY A 774 -8.67 14.15 11.84
CA GLY A 774 -9.40 15.22 12.54
C GLY A 774 -10.65 14.71 13.26
N ASP A 775 -11.31 13.70 12.71
CA ASP A 775 -12.57 13.17 13.21
C ASP A 775 -12.37 12.39 14.51
N ILE A 776 -11.42 11.44 14.54
CA ILE A 776 -10.98 10.75 15.77
C ILE A 776 -10.45 11.74 16.82
N THR A 777 -9.84 12.86 16.37
CA THR A 777 -9.38 13.92 17.29
C THR A 777 -10.54 14.67 17.94
N LEU A 778 -11.65 14.88 17.21
CA LEU A 778 -12.87 15.51 17.73
C LEU A 778 -13.65 14.55 18.65
N GLU A 779 -13.82 13.28 18.26
CA GLU A 779 -14.43 12.26 19.12
C GLU A 779 -13.64 12.11 20.44
N TRP A 780 -12.31 12.02 20.36
CA TRP A 780 -11.45 11.99 21.55
C TRP A 780 -11.57 13.26 22.39
N ALA A 781 -11.81 14.43 21.78
CA ALA A 781 -12.01 15.68 22.50
C ALA A 781 -13.31 15.72 23.31
N MET A 782 -14.37 15.03 22.84
CA MET A 782 -15.63 14.86 23.57
C MET A 782 -15.42 13.98 24.81
N GLU A 783 -14.78 12.83 24.66
CA GLU A 783 -14.42 11.95 25.78
C GLU A 783 -13.45 12.62 26.77
N PHE A 784 -12.46 13.35 26.26
CA PHE A 784 -11.57 14.17 27.08
C PHE A 784 -12.34 15.23 27.86
N ASN A 785 -13.33 15.89 27.24
CA ASN A 785 -14.15 16.89 27.90
C ASN A 785 -14.95 16.27 29.08
N ARG A 786 -15.66 15.16 28.85
CA ARG A 786 -16.42 14.45 29.89
C ARG A 786 -15.52 13.95 31.03
N HIS A 787 -14.42 13.28 30.71
CA HIS A 787 -13.53 12.69 31.73
C HIS A 787 -12.65 13.73 32.46
N SER A 788 -12.19 14.79 31.80
CA SER A 788 -11.39 15.84 32.46
C SER A 788 -12.24 16.70 33.40
N TRP A 789 -13.53 16.92 33.09
CA TRP A 789 -14.47 17.63 33.95
C TRP A 789 -14.62 16.92 35.30
N GLY A 790 -14.98 15.63 35.29
CA GLY A 790 -15.12 14.82 36.51
C GLY A 790 -13.83 14.60 37.30
N LYS A 791 -12.67 15.03 36.78
CA LYS A 791 -11.34 14.95 37.41
C LYS A 791 -10.73 16.31 37.76
N SER A 792 -11.43 17.41 37.53
CA SER A 792 -11.05 18.71 38.07
C SER A 792 -11.34 18.75 39.57
N ALA A 793 -10.33 19.08 40.39
CA ALA A 793 -10.54 19.29 41.82
C ALA A 793 -11.53 20.44 42.07
N THR A 794 -11.47 21.48 41.22
CA THR A 794 -12.40 22.63 41.24
C THR A 794 -13.86 22.23 41.00
N VAL A 795 -14.10 21.23 40.14
CA VAL A 795 -15.45 20.69 39.88
C VAL A 795 -15.93 19.79 41.02
N GLN A 796 -15.04 18.93 41.55
CA GLN A 796 -15.35 18.01 42.66
C GLN A 796 -15.68 18.77 43.96
N ASP A 797 -14.92 19.81 44.30
CA ASP A 797 -15.15 20.68 45.46
C ASP A 797 -16.52 21.41 45.37
N ARG A 798 -16.87 21.88 44.17
CA ARG A 798 -18.14 22.57 43.90
C ARG A 798 -19.33 21.63 43.63
N GLN A 799 -19.11 20.32 43.55
CA GLN A 799 -20.11 19.27 43.27
C GLN A 799 -20.97 19.52 42.01
N LEU A 800 -20.37 20.05 40.94
CA LEU A 800 -21.09 20.46 39.73
C LEU A 800 -21.24 19.31 38.72
N SER A 801 -22.49 18.96 38.37
CA SER A 801 -22.76 18.08 37.22
C SER A 801 -22.30 18.73 35.91
N PHE A 802 -21.88 17.91 34.95
CA PHE A 802 -21.48 18.36 33.61
C PHE A 802 -22.66 19.01 32.87
N GLU A 803 -23.79 18.32 32.83
CA GLU A 803 -24.99 18.72 32.08
C GLU A 803 -25.67 19.96 32.71
N GLU A 804 -25.71 20.05 34.05
CA GLU A 804 -26.23 21.23 34.76
C GLU A 804 -25.32 22.46 34.55
N TYR A 805 -24.01 22.24 34.36
CA TYR A 805 -23.09 23.31 34.06
C TYR A 805 -23.25 23.75 32.59
N PHE A 806 -22.95 22.89 31.62
CA PHE A 806 -22.92 23.29 30.21
C PHE A 806 -24.32 23.50 29.60
N GLY A 807 -25.36 22.89 30.15
CA GLY A 807 -26.73 22.90 29.61
C GLY A 807 -26.99 21.81 28.56
N CYS A 808 -25.94 21.11 28.14
CA CYS A 808 -25.94 20.07 27.13
C CYS A 808 -24.94 18.95 27.50
N ASP A 809 -25.03 17.81 26.80
CA ASP A 809 -24.08 16.69 26.88
C ASP A 809 -22.75 17.01 26.16
N GLU A 810 -21.78 16.11 26.20
CA GLU A 810 -20.51 16.27 25.47
C GLU A 810 -20.67 16.34 23.94
N HIS A 811 -21.84 16.00 23.39
CA HIS A 811 -22.19 16.04 21.98
C HIS A 811 -23.07 17.26 21.60
N LEU A 812 -23.20 18.27 22.49
CA LEU A 812 -24.01 19.48 22.32
C LEU A 812 -25.54 19.27 22.28
N ARG A 813 -26.03 18.14 22.79
CA ARG A 813 -27.46 17.75 22.82
C ARG A 813 -28.08 17.95 24.21
N LYS A 814 -29.42 17.94 24.28
CA LYS A 814 -30.15 18.04 25.55
C LYS A 814 -30.27 16.69 26.27
N PRO A 815 -30.03 16.61 27.59
CA PRO A 815 -30.10 15.36 28.38
C PRO A 815 -31.42 14.58 28.36
N LEU A 816 -32.52 15.16 27.86
CA LEU A 816 -33.83 14.51 27.74
C LEU A 816 -34.25 14.26 26.29
N GLU A 817 -33.52 14.81 25.31
CA GLU A 817 -33.88 14.80 23.88
C GLU A 817 -32.74 14.25 22.99
N HIS A 818 -31.88 13.38 23.53
CA HIS A 818 -30.72 12.75 22.86
C HIS A 818 -30.99 12.13 21.47
N HIS A 819 -32.27 11.90 21.11
CA HIS A 819 -32.70 11.37 19.82
C HIS A 819 -32.84 12.45 18.72
N ILE A 820 -32.72 13.74 19.06
CA ILE A 820 -32.79 14.86 18.12
C ILE A 820 -31.40 15.50 18.02
N SER A 821 -30.90 15.66 16.80
CA SER A 821 -29.57 16.23 16.54
C SER A 821 -29.61 17.76 16.52
N PHE A 822 -29.32 18.38 17.66
CA PHE A 822 -29.07 19.82 17.79
C PHE A 822 -27.61 20.09 18.16
N ASP A 823 -27.04 21.15 17.60
CA ASP A 823 -25.76 21.77 18.02
C ASP A 823 -26.07 22.94 18.98
N GLU A 824 -26.58 22.67 20.18
CA GLU A 824 -26.95 23.74 21.13
C GLU A 824 -25.69 24.28 21.84
N PRO A 825 -25.37 25.58 21.72
CA PRO A 825 -24.14 26.14 22.29
C PRO A 825 -24.17 26.10 23.82
N PRO A 826 -23.07 25.73 24.51
CA PRO A 826 -23.07 25.66 25.96
C PRO A 826 -23.36 27.01 26.63
N LYS A 827 -24.07 26.95 27.76
CA LYS A 827 -24.55 28.11 28.51
C LYS A 827 -23.44 29.11 28.83
N GLU A 828 -23.56 30.32 28.28
CA GLU A 828 -22.61 31.41 28.47
C GLU A 828 -22.46 31.83 29.94
N ARG A 829 -21.26 32.33 30.28
CA ARG A 829 -20.79 32.62 31.64
C ARG A 829 -19.82 33.78 31.66
N THR A 830 -19.75 34.52 32.76
CA THR A 830 -18.73 35.55 32.92
C THR A 830 -17.33 34.92 33.08
N PRO A 831 -16.23 35.61 32.68
CA PRO A 831 -14.88 35.05 32.74
C PRO A 831 -14.39 34.62 34.13
N ALA A 832 -15.05 35.05 35.21
CA ALA A 832 -14.73 34.68 36.59
C ALA A 832 -15.47 33.40 37.07
N GLU A 833 -16.54 32.98 36.39
CA GLU A 833 -17.32 31.78 36.70
C GLU A 833 -16.85 30.54 35.91
N LYS A 834 -16.13 30.77 34.81
CA LYS A 834 -15.58 29.75 33.90
C LYS A 834 -14.49 28.92 34.57
N ILE A 835 -14.63 27.59 34.55
CA ILE A 835 -13.62 26.65 35.04
C ILE A 835 -12.73 26.25 33.85
N TRP A 836 -11.62 26.98 33.68
CA TRP A 836 -10.68 26.78 32.58
C TRP A 836 -9.87 25.49 32.73
N ARG A 837 -9.80 24.70 31.66
CA ARG A 837 -8.92 23.53 31.54
C ARG A 837 -7.85 23.79 30.49
N LEU A 838 -6.58 23.48 30.78
CA LEU A 838 -5.46 23.68 29.87
C LEU A 838 -5.05 22.34 29.26
N LEU A 839 -5.23 22.19 27.96
CA LEU A 839 -4.82 21.01 27.21
C LEU A 839 -3.54 21.32 26.40
N ILE A 840 -2.44 20.65 26.74
CA ILE A 840 -1.14 20.81 26.07
C ILE A 840 -0.90 19.64 25.12
N ILE A 841 -0.70 19.96 23.83
CA ILE A 841 -0.54 18.98 22.73
C ILE A 841 0.55 19.43 21.75
N ASP A 842 0.99 18.53 20.88
CA ASP A 842 1.94 18.87 19.83
C ASP A 842 1.27 19.58 18.63
N GLY A 843 2.09 20.08 17.70
CA GLY A 843 1.62 20.81 16.52
C GLY A 843 1.13 19.94 15.37
N PHE A 844 0.74 18.67 15.60
CA PHE A 844 0.32 17.77 14.52
C PHE A 844 -0.93 18.25 13.79
N THR A 845 -1.00 18.01 12.48
CA THR A 845 -1.99 18.64 11.59
C THR A 845 -3.44 18.27 11.87
N GLY A 846 -3.71 17.12 12.52
CA GLY A 846 -5.05 16.75 13.00
C GLY A 846 -5.61 17.73 14.04
N HIS A 847 -4.76 18.26 14.93
CA HIS A 847 -5.13 19.25 15.96
C HIS A 847 -5.31 20.67 15.39
N GLY A 848 -5.14 20.84 14.07
CA GLY A 848 -5.43 22.07 13.33
C GLY A 848 -6.91 22.24 12.95
N ALA A 849 -7.73 21.20 13.05
CA ALA A 849 -9.11 21.20 12.58
C ALA A 849 -9.97 22.30 13.24
N PHE A 850 -10.80 22.98 12.46
CA PHE A 850 -11.66 24.07 12.94
C PHE A 850 -12.66 23.58 14.00
N ALA A 851 -13.37 22.47 13.72
CA ALA A 851 -14.34 21.90 14.64
C ALA A 851 -13.75 21.53 16.01
N PHE A 852 -12.53 20.97 16.07
CA PHE A 852 -11.83 20.70 17.33
C PHE A 852 -11.57 21.99 18.13
N ARG A 853 -11.13 23.06 17.46
CA ARG A 853 -10.87 24.36 18.11
C ARG A 853 -12.16 25.04 18.57
N GLU A 854 -13.20 25.00 17.75
CA GLU A 854 -14.53 25.51 18.08
C GLU A 854 -15.13 24.77 19.28
N TYR A 855 -15.04 23.44 19.29
CA TYR A 855 -15.47 22.60 20.42
C TYR A 855 -14.72 22.95 21.71
N CYS A 856 -13.39 23.07 21.66
CA CYS A 856 -12.60 23.50 22.81
C CYS A 856 -13.00 24.90 23.33
N ILE A 857 -13.30 25.85 22.43
CA ILE A 857 -13.79 27.19 22.79
C ILE A 857 -15.18 27.12 23.44
N LYS A 858 -16.11 26.30 22.91
CA LYS A 858 -17.46 26.09 23.48
C LYS A 858 -17.42 25.56 24.92
N PHE A 859 -16.44 24.71 25.27
CA PHE A 859 -16.35 24.03 26.56
C PHE A 859 -15.24 24.55 27.51
N ASP A 860 -14.74 25.77 27.31
CA ASP A 860 -13.71 26.42 28.14
C ASP A 860 -12.39 25.62 28.28
N ILE A 861 -12.01 24.93 27.20
CA ILE A 861 -10.75 24.19 27.05
C ILE A 861 -9.75 25.07 26.28
N LEU A 862 -8.67 25.47 26.92
CA LEU A 862 -7.57 26.20 26.31
C LEU A 862 -6.54 25.23 25.73
N VAL A 863 -6.35 25.28 24.41
CA VAL A 863 -5.36 24.45 23.72
C VAL A 863 -4.03 25.20 23.59
N ALA A 864 -2.97 24.64 24.17
CA ALA A 864 -1.61 25.16 24.09
C ALA A 864 -0.72 24.21 23.27
N PHE A 865 -0.21 24.71 22.15
CA PHE A 865 0.68 23.95 21.27
C PHE A 865 2.14 24.03 21.74
N LEU A 866 2.81 22.88 21.79
CA LEU A 866 4.27 22.80 21.99
C LEU A 866 5.03 23.44 20.81
N LEU A 867 6.24 23.92 21.09
CA LEU A 867 7.12 24.49 20.06
C LEU A 867 7.49 23.43 18.98
N PRO A 868 7.55 23.78 17.68
CA PRO A 868 7.91 22.84 16.62
C PRO A 868 9.23 22.10 16.88
N HIS A 869 9.26 20.80 16.58
CA HIS A 869 10.40 19.88 16.75
C HIS A 869 10.92 19.69 18.19
N SER A 870 10.32 20.35 19.18
CA SER A 870 10.71 20.30 20.60
C SER A 870 10.19 19.09 21.38
N THR A 871 9.29 18.29 20.81
CA THR A 871 8.54 17.19 21.45
C THR A 871 9.43 16.29 22.32
N HIS A 872 10.61 15.92 21.80
CA HIS A 872 11.63 15.10 22.47
C HIS A 872 12.23 15.69 23.78
N LYS A 873 11.78 16.89 24.18
CA LYS A 873 12.11 17.57 25.43
C LYS A 873 10.88 18.15 26.14
N LEU A 874 9.96 18.77 25.39
CA LEU A 874 8.82 19.47 25.99
C LEU A 874 7.57 18.61 26.19
N GLN A 875 7.50 17.37 25.68
CA GLN A 875 6.31 16.52 25.77
C GLN A 875 6.34 15.59 27.02
N PRO A 876 5.51 15.82 28.06
CA PRO A 876 5.47 15.02 29.28
C PRO A 876 5.27 13.52 29.03
N MET A 877 4.35 13.13 28.15
CA MET A 877 4.09 11.72 27.86
C MET A 877 5.34 11.01 27.29
N ASP A 878 6.01 11.56 26.28
CA ASP A 878 7.14 10.89 25.64
C ASP A 878 8.42 10.91 26.50
N VAL A 879 8.63 11.96 27.32
CA VAL A 879 9.77 12.07 28.26
C VAL A 879 9.56 11.28 29.55
N GLY A 880 8.33 11.19 30.05
CA GLY A 880 8.00 10.66 31.38
C GLY A 880 7.34 9.28 31.40
N VAL A 881 6.40 9.01 30.48
CA VAL A 881 5.38 7.96 30.65
C VAL A 881 5.49 6.85 29.61
N PHE A 882 5.50 7.22 28.33
CA PHE A 882 5.45 6.26 27.24
C PHE A 882 6.65 5.33 27.22
N GLN A 883 7.85 5.74 27.68
CA GLN A 883 8.99 4.83 27.78
C GLN A 883 8.72 3.65 28.72
N TRP A 884 7.97 3.85 29.81
CA TRP A 884 7.59 2.77 30.73
C TRP A 884 6.52 1.86 30.12
N MET A 885 5.47 2.42 29.49
CA MET A 885 4.49 1.62 28.73
C MET A 885 5.17 0.79 27.63
N LYS A 886 6.08 1.41 26.87
CA LYS A 886 6.89 0.77 25.82
C LYS A 886 7.78 -0.35 26.40
N ASN A 887 8.21 -0.27 27.66
CA ASN A 887 8.96 -1.32 28.38
C ASN A 887 8.05 -2.44 28.94
N ALA A 888 6.90 -2.09 29.53
CA ALA A 888 5.91 -3.04 30.05
C ALA A 888 5.37 -3.96 28.94
N HIS A 889 5.10 -3.42 27.75
CA HIS A 889 4.79 -4.20 26.55
C HIS A 889 5.89 -5.24 26.25
N GLN A 890 7.16 -4.82 26.27
CA GLN A 890 8.28 -5.74 26.00
C GLN A 890 8.43 -6.81 27.09
N LYS A 891 8.14 -6.48 28.35
CA LYS A 891 8.09 -7.43 29.48
C LYS A 891 6.99 -8.49 29.27
N LYS A 892 5.79 -8.09 28.88
CA LYS A 892 4.67 -9.01 28.56
C LYS A 892 4.92 -9.87 27.32
N LEU A 893 5.44 -9.28 26.24
CA LEU A 893 5.84 -10.02 25.03
C LEU A 893 6.92 -11.08 25.32
N ARG A 894 7.87 -10.79 26.22
CA ARG A 894 8.86 -11.76 26.72
C ARG A 894 8.25 -12.86 27.58
N GLN A 895 7.21 -12.57 28.35
CA GLN A 895 6.49 -13.56 29.15
C GLN A 895 5.74 -14.55 28.25
N ALA A 896 4.98 -14.07 27.26
CA ALA A 896 4.29 -14.91 26.29
C ALA A 896 5.26 -15.83 25.52
N LEU A 897 6.40 -15.28 25.07
CA LEU A 897 7.47 -16.06 24.41
C LEU A 897 8.10 -17.12 25.34
N ARG A 898 8.26 -16.84 26.64
CA ARG A 898 8.75 -17.83 27.63
C ARG A 898 7.74 -18.94 27.90
N GLN A 899 6.45 -18.65 27.76
CA GLN A 899 5.34 -19.61 27.88
C GLN A 899 5.12 -20.43 26.59
N GLY A 900 5.93 -20.20 25.55
CA GLY A 900 5.82 -20.93 24.27
C GLY A 900 4.78 -20.39 23.30
N ASN A 901 4.10 -19.28 23.61
CA ASN A 901 3.21 -18.64 22.64
C ASN A 901 4.04 -17.91 21.57
N LEU A 902 4.18 -18.56 20.40
CA LEU A 902 4.89 -18.04 19.23
C LEU A 902 4.05 -17.07 18.37
N SER A 903 2.77 -16.86 18.72
CA SER A 903 1.80 -16.08 17.96
C SER A 903 1.14 -15.00 18.80
N PHE A 904 1.94 -14.09 19.37
CA PHE A 904 1.43 -12.88 20.03
C PHE A 904 0.80 -11.93 19.00
N ASN A 905 -0.53 -11.90 18.95
CA ASN A 905 -1.31 -11.16 17.95
C ASN A 905 -2.05 -9.96 18.56
N ARG A 906 -2.68 -9.15 17.70
CA ARG A 906 -3.45 -7.95 18.10
C ARG A 906 -4.50 -8.15 19.22
N ARG A 907 -5.16 -9.31 19.29
CA ARG A 907 -6.15 -9.65 20.35
C ARG A 907 -5.44 -9.86 21.68
N ASP A 908 -4.34 -10.62 21.68
CA ASP A 908 -3.50 -10.87 22.85
C ASP A 908 -2.88 -9.57 23.37
N PHE A 909 -2.49 -8.67 22.45
CA PHE A 909 -2.02 -7.33 22.80
C PHE A 909 -3.11 -6.49 23.45
N ALA A 910 -4.33 -6.48 22.93
CA ALA A 910 -5.45 -5.75 23.53
C ALA A 910 -5.80 -6.28 24.94
N GLY A 911 -5.78 -7.60 25.16
CA GLY A 911 -5.98 -8.19 26.51
C GLY A 911 -4.84 -7.93 27.48
N ALA A 912 -3.59 -7.96 27.00
CA ALA A 912 -2.45 -7.52 27.80
C ALA A 912 -2.41 -6.00 28.02
N PHE A 913 -3.20 -5.21 27.28
CA PHE A 913 -3.02 -3.77 27.22
C PHE A 913 -3.33 -3.08 28.55
N MET A 914 -4.35 -3.52 29.29
CA MET A 914 -4.70 -2.90 30.57
C MET A 914 -3.57 -3.06 31.61
N GLU A 915 -2.88 -4.21 31.63
CA GLU A 915 -1.69 -4.41 32.47
C GLU A 915 -0.51 -3.54 32.02
N ILE A 916 -0.29 -3.43 30.70
CA ILE A 916 0.76 -2.61 30.09
C ILE A 916 0.53 -1.11 30.37
N PHE A 917 -0.73 -0.68 30.32
CA PHE A 917 -1.16 0.68 30.64
C PHE A 917 -0.94 0.96 32.12
N ASN A 918 -1.42 0.11 33.03
CA ASN A 918 -1.28 0.29 34.48
C ASN A 918 0.19 0.27 34.96
N GLU A 919 1.08 -0.51 34.35
CA GLU A 919 2.52 -0.47 34.65
C GLU A 919 3.23 0.77 34.02
N GLY A 920 2.70 1.31 32.92
CA GLY A 920 3.25 2.48 32.24
C GLY A 920 2.79 3.82 32.82
N PHE A 921 1.47 4.01 32.94
CA PHE A 921 0.77 5.24 33.31
C PHE A 921 0.57 5.36 34.83
N THR A 922 1.62 5.10 35.60
CA THR A 922 1.56 5.35 37.05
C THR A 922 1.55 6.86 37.33
N ARG A 923 0.85 7.26 38.39
CA ARG A 923 0.80 8.65 38.88
C ARG A 923 2.20 9.30 38.98
N ALA A 924 3.18 8.53 39.46
CA ALA A 924 4.57 8.96 39.61
C ALA A 924 5.30 9.16 38.26
N HIS A 925 5.04 8.32 37.26
CA HIS A 925 5.61 8.49 35.91
C HIS A 925 5.06 9.75 35.22
N ILE A 926 3.76 10.04 35.42
CA ILE A 926 3.08 11.20 34.84
C ILE A 926 3.60 12.50 35.45
N ILE A 927 3.57 12.64 36.79
CA ILE A 927 4.14 13.79 37.51
C ILE A 927 5.58 14.02 37.07
N SER A 928 6.40 12.95 37.06
CA SER A 928 7.80 13.07 36.66
C SER A 928 8.03 13.27 35.15
N GLY A 929 6.98 13.22 34.33
CA GLY A 929 7.00 13.71 32.95
C GLY A 929 6.86 15.24 32.90
N PHE A 930 5.89 15.78 33.65
CA PHE A 930 5.65 17.23 33.76
C PHE A 930 6.83 17.98 34.42
N GLU A 931 7.46 17.37 35.44
CA GLU A 931 8.69 17.90 36.06
C GLU A 931 9.86 17.96 35.05
N LYS A 932 10.05 16.90 34.25
CA LYS A 932 11.18 16.78 33.33
C LYS A 932 11.06 17.63 32.07
N SER A 933 9.84 17.89 31.60
CA SER A 933 9.60 18.86 30.53
C SER A 933 9.66 20.31 31.04
N GLY A 934 9.50 20.52 32.35
CA GLY A 934 9.38 21.85 32.96
C GLY A 934 8.01 22.49 32.78
N ILE A 935 6.97 21.73 32.41
CA ILE A 935 5.62 22.27 32.22
C ILE A 935 4.90 22.49 33.54
N PHE A 936 5.09 21.61 34.52
CA PHE A 936 4.53 21.81 35.86
C PHE A 936 5.53 21.33 36.94
N PRO A 937 6.00 22.23 37.82
CA PRO A 937 5.84 23.69 37.77
C PRO A 937 6.44 24.31 36.48
N PRO A 938 5.86 25.38 35.92
CA PRO A 938 6.33 25.98 34.67
C PRO A 938 7.73 26.59 34.82
N THR A 939 8.73 26.10 34.09
CA THR A 939 10.16 26.47 34.22
C THR A 939 10.96 26.08 32.96
N ASP A 940 11.75 27.01 32.43
CA ASP A 940 12.54 26.86 31.19
C ASP A 940 13.81 25.99 31.32
N GLN A 941 14.33 25.86 32.55
CA GLN A 941 15.64 25.29 32.86
C GLN A 941 15.93 23.90 32.25
N PRO A 942 14.99 22.92 32.22
CA PRO A 942 15.25 21.59 31.65
C PRO A 942 15.52 21.62 30.14
N ALA A 943 14.89 22.55 29.43
CA ALA A 943 15.04 22.72 27.98
C ALA A 943 16.26 23.59 27.64
N VAL A 944 16.41 24.74 28.29
CA VAL A 944 17.51 25.69 28.03
C VAL A 944 18.87 25.07 28.36
N SER A 945 18.99 24.33 29.46
CA SER A 945 20.25 23.66 29.83
C SER A 945 20.66 22.57 28.82
N TYR A 946 19.70 21.86 28.22
CA TYR A 946 19.95 20.87 27.17
C TYR A 946 20.48 21.53 25.88
N LEU A 947 19.85 22.63 25.44
CA LEU A 947 20.25 23.37 24.25
C LEU A 947 21.67 23.94 24.39
N LEU A 948 21.98 24.56 25.53
CA LEU A 948 23.32 25.09 25.83
C LEU A 948 24.41 23.99 25.80
N GLN A 949 24.14 22.81 26.37
CA GLN A 949 25.08 21.67 26.30
C GLN A 949 25.31 21.16 24.87
N LYS A 950 24.33 21.30 23.96
CA LYS A 950 24.45 20.89 22.57
C LYS A 950 25.22 21.93 21.73
N GLN A 951 24.94 23.22 21.90
CA GLN A 951 25.72 24.30 21.29
C GLN A 951 27.21 24.31 21.72
N LEU A 952 27.51 23.91 22.95
CA LEU A 952 28.90 23.77 23.42
C LEU A 952 29.65 22.61 22.75
N LYS A 953 28.94 21.55 22.33
CA LYS A 953 29.55 20.39 21.65
C LYS A 953 29.82 20.65 20.17
N SER A 954 28.89 21.31 19.46
CA SER A 954 29.09 21.64 18.03
C SER A 954 30.29 22.56 17.80
N LYS A 955 30.54 23.51 18.72
CA LYS A 955 31.67 24.45 18.67
C LYS A 955 33.07 23.83 18.91
N GLN A 956 33.18 22.53 19.21
CA GLN A 956 34.46 21.89 19.55
C GLN A 956 35.02 20.90 18.51
N ALA A 957 34.28 20.62 17.41
CA ALA A 957 34.40 19.32 16.73
C ALA A 957 35.17 19.28 15.40
N VAL A 958 35.56 20.40 14.77
CA VAL A 958 36.10 20.39 13.38
C VAL A 958 37.28 21.34 13.21
N ASP A 959 38.38 20.83 12.62
CA ASP A 959 39.47 21.66 12.08
C ASP A 959 39.05 22.23 10.71
N PRO A 960 39.13 23.56 10.48
CA PRO A 960 38.72 24.19 9.23
C PRO A 960 39.36 23.62 7.95
N ALA A 961 40.58 23.07 8.01
CA ALA A 961 41.31 22.60 6.84
C ALA A 961 40.57 21.50 6.04
N TYR A 962 39.78 20.66 6.73
CA TYR A 962 39.03 19.58 6.10
C TYR A 962 37.76 20.07 5.36
N ALA A 963 37.31 21.30 5.59
CA ALA A 963 36.16 21.85 4.84
C ALA A 963 36.53 22.15 3.38
N SER A 964 37.77 22.58 3.11
CA SER A 964 38.30 22.85 1.77
C SER A 964 38.60 21.62 0.91
N LEU A 965 38.57 20.41 1.50
CA LEU A 965 38.82 19.15 0.79
C LEU A 965 37.54 18.48 0.24
N LEU A 966 36.37 19.07 0.47
CA LEU A 966 35.08 18.50 0.10
C LEU A 966 34.56 19.08 -1.23
N PRO A 967 34.15 18.25 -2.20
CA PRO A 967 33.57 18.73 -3.45
C PRO A 967 32.13 19.25 -3.25
N PRO A 968 31.70 20.29 -3.99
CA PRO A 968 30.34 20.84 -3.87
C PRO A 968 29.22 19.83 -4.18
N GLU A 969 28.01 20.05 -3.66
CA GLU A 969 26.86 19.16 -3.87
C GLU A 969 26.54 18.94 -5.36
N GLY A 970 26.69 19.99 -6.19
CA GLY A 970 26.51 19.91 -7.64
C GLY A 970 27.61 19.19 -8.42
N ARG A 971 28.60 18.54 -7.77
CA ARG A 971 29.86 18.07 -8.41
C ARG A 971 29.69 17.24 -9.68
N PHE A 972 28.65 16.40 -9.76
CA PHE A 972 28.44 15.56 -10.94
C PHE A 972 27.83 16.33 -12.12
N SER A 973 26.82 17.18 -11.90
CA SER A 973 26.37 18.12 -12.94
C SER A 973 27.52 19.02 -13.36
N ALA A 974 28.15 19.72 -12.41
CA ALA A 974 29.24 20.64 -12.67
C ALA A 974 30.42 19.99 -13.41
N ALA A 975 30.76 18.71 -13.15
CA ALA A 975 31.76 17.98 -13.92
C ALA A 975 31.29 17.61 -15.33
N SER A 976 30.03 17.20 -15.51
CA SER A 976 29.42 16.92 -16.82
C SER A 976 29.35 18.19 -17.68
N ASP A 977 28.91 19.29 -17.08
CA ASP A 977 28.81 20.63 -17.66
C ASP A 977 30.20 21.22 -17.97
N THR A 978 31.19 21.04 -17.10
CA THR A 978 32.58 21.48 -17.35
C THR A 978 33.24 20.64 -18.44
N ALA A 979 33.06 19.31 -18.45
CA ALA A 979 33.60 18.45 -19.50
C ALA A 979 32.97 18.78 -20.88
N LYS A 980 31.67 19.10 -20.89
CA LYS A 980 30.96 19.64 -22.06
C LYS A 980 31.57 20.98 -22.50
N HIS A 981 31.62 21.98 -21.61
CA HIS A 981 32.11 23.32 -21.92
C HIS A 981 33.57 23.35 -22.39
N VAL A 982 34.45 22.53 -21.81
CA VAL A 982 35.85 22.40 -22.26
C VAL A 982 35.93 21.72 -23.63
N GLY A 983 35.13 20.67 -23.87
CA GLY A 983 35.07 19.98 -25.15
C GLY A 983 34.50 20.82 -26.29
N GLU A 984 33.54 21.70 -25.99
CA GLU A 984 32.92 22.64 -26.94
C GLU A 984 33.83 23.86 -27.20
N ARG A 985 34.33 24.51 -26.14
CA ARG A 985 35.11 25.77 -26.24
C ARG A 985 36.51 25.59 -26.84
N TYR A 986 37.12 24.41 -26.69
CA TYR A 986 38.46 24.11 -27.20
C TYR A 986 38.45 23.00 -28.27
N HIS A 987 37.29 22.78 -28.90
CA HIS A 987 37.05 21.75 -29.92
C HIS A 987 38.17 21.66 -30.98
N ASP A 988 38.60 22.81 -31.50
CA ASP A 988 39.54 22.90 -32.63
C ASP A 988 41.01 22.70 -32.21
N ILE A 989 41.32 22.86 -30.92
CA ILE A 989 42.67 22.75 -30.35
C ILE A 989 42.91 21.34 -29.78
N LEU A 990 41.85 20.68 -29.28
CA LEU A 990 41.95 19.36 -28.65
C LEU A 990 42.07 18.23 -29.68
N SER A 991 43.00 17.31 -29.47
CA SER A 991 43.17 16.12 -30.31
C SER A 991 41.96 15.17 -30.19
N SER A 992 41.73 14.35 -31.22
CA SER A 992 40.57 13.44 -31.26
C SER A 992 40.51 12.42 -30.11
N PRO A 993 41.63 11.86 -29.59
CA PRO A 993 41.57 11.00 -28.40
C PRO A 993 41.14 11.76 -27.14
N THR A 994 41.56 13.02 -26.98
CA THR A 994 41.17 13.85 -25.83
C THR A 994 39.68 14.23 -25.89
N ARG A 995 39.16 14.56 -27.08
CA ARG A 995 37.71 14.78 -27.30
C ARG A 995 36.89 13.50 -27.02
N ALA A 996 37.38 12.33 -27.41
CA ALA A 996 36.74 11.05 -27.07
C ALA A 996 36.76 10.76 -25.56
N GLY A 997 37.89 11.04 -24.88
CA GLY A 997 38.02 10.91 -23.42
C GLY A 997 37.02 11.77 -22.65
N LEU A 998 36.88 13.05 -23.01
CA LEU A 998 35.89 13.95 -22.41
C LEU A 998 34.45 13.47 -22.64
N LYS A 999 34.14 12.94 -23.82
CA LYS A 999 32.82 12.33 -24.12
C LYS A 999 32.52 11.12 -23.22
N ASN A 1000 33.50 10.23 -23.02
CA ASN A 1000 33.33 9.08 -22.12
C ASN A 1000 33.16 9.50 -20.65
N ILE A 1001 33.92 10.49 -20.17
CA ILE A 1001 33.75 11.04 -18.81
C ILE A 1001 32.32 11.56 -18.60
N ARG A 1002 31.78 12.30 -19.58
CA ARG A 1002 30.40 12.80 -19.53
C ARG A 1002 29.36 11.66 -19.46
N ASN A 1003 29.55 10.60 -20.24
CA ASN A 1003 28.65 9.45 -20.24
C ASN A 1003 28.65 8.71 -18.89
N ILE A 1004 29.83 8.39 -18.35
CA ILE A 1004 29.99 7.70 -17.05
C ILE A 1004 29.32 8.48 -15.91
N VAL A 1005 29.41 9.81 -15.92
CA VAL A 1005 28.76 10.67 -14.92
C VAL A 1005 27.24 10.63 -15.05
N ASN A 1006 26.71 10.62 -16.28
CA ASN A 1006 25.26 10.52 -16.51
C ASN A 1006 24.71 9.12 -16.12
N GLU A 1007 25.45 8.04 -16.40
CA GLU A 1007 25.10 6.68 -15.99
C GLU A 1007 25.01 6.54 -14.45
N ALA A 1008 25.94 7.17 -13.72
CA ALA A 1008 25.91 7.19 -12.26
C ALA A 1008 24.63 7.85 -11.69
N MET A 1009 24.14 8.93 -12.32
CA MET A 1009 22.90 9.61 -11.92
C MET A 1009 21.65 8.73 -12.16
N LEU A 1010 21.62 7.95 -13.25
CA LEU A 1010 20.51 7.05 -13.57
C LEU A 1010 20.41 5.86 -12.59
N LEU A 1011 21.55 5.38 -12.09
CA LEU A 1011 21.60 4.31 -11.07
C LEU A 1011 21.04 4.78 -9.72
N GLU A 1012 21.31 6.01 -9.30
CA GLU A 1012 20.81 6.56 -8.03
C GLU A 1012 19.27 6.63 -7.99
N ASP A 1013 18.65 7.13 -9.06
CA ASP A 1013 17.19 7.20 -9.19
C ASP A 1013 16.54 5.80 -9.27
N THR A 1014 17.22 4.84 -9.90
CA THR A 1014 16.75 3.45 -9.97
C THR A 1014 16.72 2.79 -8.58
N ILE A 1015 17.70 3.08 -7.72
CA ILE A 1015 17.74 2.61 -6.32
C ILE A 1015 16.60 3.23 -5.49
N LYS A 1016 16.30 4.52 -5.69
CA LYS A 1016 15.20 5.21 -5.02
C LYS A 1016 13.85 4.55 -5.37
N ARG A 1017 13.55 4.37 -6.66
CA ARG A 1017 12.31 3.72 -7.13
C ARG A 1017 12.11 2.30 -6.57
N TYR A 1018 13.19 1.52 -6.42
CA TYR A 1018 13.13 0.18 -5.83
C TYR A 1018 12.73 0.18 -4.33
N ALA A 1019 13.10 1.23 -3.58
CA ALA A 1019 12.74 1.36 -2.16
C ALA A 1019 11.26 1.72 -1.92
N ASP A 1020 10.57 2.24 -2.93
CA ASP A 1020 9.15 2.62 -2.86
C ASP A 1020 8.21 1.47 -3.25
N ASP A 1021 8.50 0.76 -4.34
CA ASP A 1021 7.77 -0.47 -4.71
C ASP A 1021 7.78 -1.50 -3.57
N ARG A 1022 8.94 -1.69 -2.92
CA ARG A 1022 9.08 -2.57 -1.75
C ARG A 1022 8.17 -2.18 -0.58
N ARG A 1023 7.80 -0.90 -0.42
CA ARG A 1023 6.84 -0.46 0.61
C ARG A 1023 5.40 -0.86 0.22
N SER A 1024 4.99 -0.62 -1.02
CA SER A 1024 3.65 -0.98 -1.53
C SER A 1024 3.37 -2.49 -1.43
N ARG A 1025 4.37 -3.34 -1.70
CA ARG A 1025 4.23 -4.81 -1.58
C ARG A 1025 3.89 -5.27 -0.16
N ILE A 1026 4.49 -4.65 0.87
CA ILE A 1026 4.25 -4.99 2.29
C ILE A 1026 2.81 -4.65 2.70
N GLU A 1027 2.29 -3.52 2.22
CA GLU A 1027 0.94 -3.04 2.53
C GLU A 1027 -0.16 -3.95 1.94
N LYS A 1028 0.02 -4.38 0.68
CA LYS A 1028 -0.89 -5.34 0.02
C LYS A 1028 -0.96 -6.69 0.75
N GLN A 1029 0.17 -7.18 1.28
CA GLN A 1029 0.23 -8.45 2.00
C GLN A 1029 -0.39 -8.38 3.41
N TYR A 1030 -0.41 -7.20 4.02
CA TYR A 1030 -1.08 -6.93 5.30
C TYR A 1030 -2.61 -6.94 5.16
N ASN A 1031 -3.16 -6.34 4.10
CA ASN A 1031 -4.61 -6.26 3.88
C ASN A 1031 -5.28 -7.63 3.65
N LYS A 1032 -4.59 -8.61 3.02
CA LYS A 1032 -5.13 -9.96 2.78
C LYS A 1032 -5.45 -10.76 4.05
N ARG A 1033 -4.97 -10.36 5.23
CA ARG A 1033 -5.14 -11.10 6.51
C ARG A 1033 -6.45 -10.81 7.26
N LYS A 1034 -7.31 -9.89 6.79
CA LYS A 1034 -8.41 -9.31 7.58
C LYS A 1034 -9.82 -9.83 7.23
N ARG A 1035 -9.99 -11.14 6.96
CA ARG A 1035 -11.30 -11.77 6.67
C ARG A 1035 -12.02 -12.23 7.94
N GLY A 1036 -12.68 -11.30 8.63
CA GLY A 1036 -13.62 -11.57 9.73
C GLY A 1036 -14.75 -10.54 9.77
N LYS A 1037 -15.88 -10.85 10.40
CA LYS A 1037 -16.96 -9.87 10.61
C LYS A 1037 -16.49 -8.80 11.61
N LYS A 1038 -16.45 -7.55 11.16
CA LYS A 1038 -16.13 -6.37 11.99
C LYS A 1038 -17.29 -6.10 12.96
N ALA A 1039 -16.98 -5.54 14.14
CA ALA A 1039 -17.98 -4.80 14.91
C ALA A 1039 -18.44 -3.55 14.14
N LYS A 1040 -19.57 -2.95 14.52
CA LYS A 1040 -20.12 -1.72 13.93
C LYS A 1040 -20.11 -0.58 14.96
N PRO A 1041 -19.92 0.68 14.54
CA PRO A 1041 -20.25 1.83 15.37
C PRO A 1041 -21.77 1.94 15.59
N ILE A 1042 -22.15 2.66 16.65
CA ILE A 1042 -23.55 3.01 16.93
C ILE A 1042 -23.90 4.29 16.17
N GLY A 1043 -24.56 4.13 15.01
CA GLY A 1043 -24.90 5.22 14.10
C GLY A 1043 -23.85 5.43 12.99
N ASP A 1044 -24.30 6.01 11.87
CA ASP A 1044 -23.53 6.04 10.61
C ASP A 1044 -22.33 7.02 10.61
N TYR A 1045 -22.20 7.84 11.65
CA TYR A 1045 -21.24 8.95 11.74
C TYR A 1045 -20.17 8.79 12.84
N ILE A 1046 -20.15 7.68 13.58
CA ILE A 1046 -19.16 7.42 14.64
C ILE A 1046 -18.09 6.44 14.12
N HIS A 1047 -16.82 6.65 14.48
CA HIS A 1047 -15.66 5.91 13.95
C HIS A 1047 -14.82 5.18 15.02
N ASN A 1048 -15.25 5.24 16.29
CA ASN A 1048 -14.77 4.43 17.40
C ASN A 1048 -15.87 3.49 17.95
N VAL A 1049 -15.46 2.53 18.80
CA VAL A 1049 -16.34 1.65 19.59
C VAL A 1049 -15.65 1.32 20.93
N SER A 1050 -16.39 1.29 22.04
CA SER A 1050 -15.88 0.84 23.34
C SER A 1050 -15.86 -0.69 23.49
N LEU A 1051 -15.08 -1.21 24.43
CA LEU A 1051 -15.04 -2.66 24.71
C LEU A 1051 -16.41 -3.21 25.14
N GLN A 1052 -17.24 -2.41 25.82
CA GLN A 1052 -18.58 -2.84 26.22
C GLN A 1052 -19.53 -2.98 25.01
N GLU A 1053 -19.56 -1.99 24.11
CA GLU A 1053 -20.39 -2.02 22.89
C GLU A 1053 -20.11 -3.27 22.01
N ILE A 1054 -18.88 -3.80 22.03
CA ILE A 1054 -18.52 -5.05 21.32
C ILE A 1054 -19.21 -6.27 21.96
N ARG A 1055 -19.33 -6.29 23.30
CA ARG A 1055 -20.01 -7.38 24.04
C ARG A 1055 -21.51 -7.39 23.70
N ASP A 1056 -22.16 -6.23 23.79
CA ASP A 1056 -23.58 -6.07 23.51
C ASP A 1056 -23.92 -6.45 22.05
N GLN A 1057 -23.04 -6.10 21.10
CA GLN A 1057 -23.15 -6.52 19.69
C GLN A 1057 -22.90 -8.02 19.48
N GLN A 1058 -22.00 -8.64 20.24
CA GLN A 1058 -21.75 -10.08 20.16
C GLN A 1058 -22.93 -10.89 20.74
N GLU A 1059 -23.54 -10.44 21.83
CA GLU A 1059 -24.71 -11.10 22.42
C GLU A 1059 -25.94 -11.02 21.50
N SER A 1060 -26.23 -9.84 20.97
CA SER A 1060 -27.31 -9.65 19.99
C SER A 1060 -27.07 -10.44 18.70
N PHE A 1061 -25.81 -10.55 18.22
CA PHE A 1061 -25.47 -11.41 17.08
C PHE A 1061 -25.64 -12.92 17.39
N ILE A 1062 -25.31 -13.38 18.60
CA ILE A 1062 -25.60 -14.76 19.04
C ILE A 1062 -27.10 -15.03 19.05
N ALA A 1063 -27.89 -14.12 19.61
CA ALA A 1063 -29.36 -14.24 19.66
C ALA A 1063 -29.98 -14.30 18.25
N GLU A 1064 -29.56 -13.39 17.35
CA GLU A 1064 -30.04 -13.36 15.97
C GLU A 1064 -29.65 -14.62 15.19
N THR A 1065 -28.44 -15.16 15.42
CA THR A 1065 -27.97 -16.39 14.78
C THR A 1065 -28.76 -17.61 15.24
N ARG A 1066 -28.97 -17.77 16.56
CA ARG A 1066 -29.82 -18.84 17.12
C ARG A 1066 -31.27 -18.76 16.59
N ALA A 1067 -31.83 -17.56 16.48
CA ALA A 1067 -33.17 -17.36 15.90
C ALA A 1067 -33.24 -17.74 14.40
N LYS A 1068 -32.19 -17.44 13.62
CA LYS A 1068 -32.07 -17.85 12.21
C LYS A 1068 -31.93 -19.36 12.06
N GLU A 1069 -31.15 -20.00 12.92
CA GLU A 1069 -30.99 -21.45 12.96
C GLU A 1069 -32.31 -22.17 13.30
N GLY A 1070 -33.03 -21.73 14.34
CA GLY A 1070 -34.36 -22.25 14.67
C GLY A 1070 -35.37 -22.09 13.53
N LYS A 1071 -35.43 -20.90 12.90
CA LYS A 1071 -36.28 -20.67 11.71
C LYS A 1071 -35.84 -21.50 10.49
N SER A 1072 -34.57 -21.89 10.39
CA SER A 1072 -34.06 -22.82 9.36
C SER A 1072 -34.50 -24.27 9.63
N GLN A 1073 -34.37 -24.74 10.88
CA GLN A 1073 -34.84 -26.06 11.30
C GLN A 1073 -36.35 -26.25 11.06
N LEU A 1074 -37.17 -25.25 11.42
CA LEU A 1074 -38.61 -25.22 11.15
C LEU A 1074 -38.94 -25.33 9.65
N ARG A 1075 -38.18 -24.65 8.78
CA ARG A 1075 -38.35 -24.74 7.31
C ARG A 1075 -38.01 -26.13 6.78
N THR A 1076 -36.95 -26.76 7.30
CA THR A 1076 -36.57 -28.13 6.93
C THR A 1076 -37.63 -29.15 7.36
N ALA A 1077 -38.12 -29.07 8.60
CA ALA A 1077 -39.20 -29.92 9.11
C ALA A 1077 -40.48 -29.77 8.27
N ARG A 1078 -40.89 -28.52 7.96
CA ARG A 1078 -42.02 -28.22 7.08
C ARG A 1078 -41.82 -28.78 5.66
N SER A 1079 -40.60 -28.74 5.12
CA SER A 1079 -40.29 -29.31 3.79
C SER A 1079 -40.45 -30.83 3.77
N ILE A 1080 -40.03 -31.53 4.84
CA ILE A 1080 -40.23 -32.97 5.00
C ILE A 1080 -41.73 -33.30 5.05
N ALA A 1081 -42.51 -32.60 5.88
CA ALA A 1081 -43.96 -32.80 5.96
C ALA A 1081 -44.67 -32.56 4.60
N ILE A 1082 -44.23 -31.56 3.82
CA ILE A 1082 -44.78 -31.31 2.48
C ILE A 1082 -44.45 -32.44 1.49
N ARG A 1083 -43.23 -33.01 1.54
CA ARG A 1083 -42.85 -34.18 0.70
C ARG A 1083 -43.71 -35.40 1.04
N GLU A 1084 -43.95 -35.64 2.32
CA GLU A 1084 -44.76 -36.77 2.79
C GLU A 1084 -46.24 -36.63 2.35
N ILE A 1085 -46.79 -35.42 2.47
CA ILE A 1085 -48.11 -35.05 1.94
C ILE A 1085 -48.20 -35.24 0.42
N GLU A 1086 -47.14 -34.91 -0.34
CA GLU A 1086 -47.11 -35.11 -1.80
C GLU A 1086 -46.94 -36.59 -2.19
N ARG A 1087 -46.28 -37.42 -1.36
CA ARG A 1087 -46.26 -38.89 -1.56
C ARG A 1087 -47.67 -39.46 -1.47
N PHE A 1088 -48.46 -39.11 -0.44
CA PHE A 1088 -49.85 -39.55 -0.34
C PHE A 1088 -50.71 -39.12 -1.55
N LYS A 1089 -50.47 -37.92 -2.11
CA LYS A 1089 -51.12 -37.49 -3.37
C LYS A 1089 -50.65 -38.28 -4.58
N SER A 1090 -49.40 -38.74 -4.63
CA SER A 1090 -48.92 -39.62 -5.69
C SER A 1090 -49.57 -41.01 -5.59
N GLU A 1091 -49.53 -41.62 -4.41
CA GLU A 1091 -50.21 -42.90 -4.13
C GLU A 1091 -51.70 -42.84 -4.54
N TRP A 1092 -52.37 -41.71 -4.30
CA TRP A 1092 -53.72 -41.45 -4.81
C TRP A 1092 -53.79 -41.28 -6.34
N ARG A 1093 -52.91 -40.45 -6.96
CA ARG A 1093 -52.87 -40.28 -8.42
C ARG A 1093 -52.76 -41.64 -9.13
N ASP A 1094 -52.02 -42.58 -8.56
CA ASP A 1094 -51.79 -43.90 -9.14
C ASP A 1094 -52.96 -44.85 -8.83
N ASN A 1095 -53.47 -44.86 -7.59
CA ASN A 1095 -54.49 -45.81 -7.10
C ASN A 1095 -55.90 -45.19 -6.95
N LYS A 1096 -56.25 -44.18 -7.77
CA LYS A 1096 -57.52 -43.44 -7.72
C LYS A 1096 -58.77 -44.23 -8.13
N GLU A 1097 -58.60 -45.36 -8.81
CA GLU A 1097 -59.70 -46.21 -9.28
C GLU A 1097 -59.81 -47.45 -8.40
N VAL A 1098 -60.92 -47.57 -7.67
CA VAL A 1098 -61.11 -48.60 -6.64
C VAL A 1098 -62.51 -49.21 -6.79
N ILE A 1099 -62.63 -50.51 -6.54
CA ILE A 1099 -63.89 -51.24 -6.64
C ILE A 1099 -64.71 -50.97 -5.38
N VAL A 1100 -65.83 -50.25 -5.52
CA VAL A 1100 -66.74 -49.92 -4.41
C VAL A 1100 -68.11 -50.52 -4.71
N ASN A 1101 -68.50 -51.50 -3.90
CA ASN A 1101 -69.73 -52.30 -4.03
C ASN A 1101 -69.86 -52.96 -5.41
N GLY A 1102 -68.79 -53.64 -5.86
CA GLY A 1102 -68.76 -54.38 -7.13
C GLY A 1102 -68.60 -53.51 -8.40
N VAL A 1103 -68.55 -52.19 -8.27
CA VAL A 1103 -68.41 -51.25 -9.40
C VAL A 1103 -67.09 -50.48 -9.28
N LEU A 1104 -66.31 -50.43 -10.37
CA LEU A 1104 -65.10 -49.60 -10.45
C LEU A 1104 -65.47 -48.11 -10.36
N LYS A 1105 -64.94 -47.39 -9.37
CA LYS A 1105 -65.23 -45.97 -9.15
C LYS A 1105 -63.96 -45.17 -8.91
N LYS A 1106 -63.91 -43.96 -9.48
CA LYS A 1106 -62.80 -43.02 -9.39
C LYS A 1106 -63.00 -42.13 -8.16
N LEU A 1107 -62.22 -42.35 -7.10
CA LEU A 1107 -62.39 -41.70 -5.80
C LEU A 1107 -61.60 -40.38 -5.73
N GLN A 1108 -62.24 -39.32 -5.23
CA GLN A 1108 -61.55 -38.07 -4.88
C GLN A 1108 -60.71 -38.24 -3.60
N PHE A 1109 -59.60 -37.51 -3.50
CA PHE A 1109 -58.54 -37.68 -2.51
C PHE A 1109 -59.03 -37.90 -1.05
N LYS A 1110 -59.91 -37.05 -0.51
CA LYS A 1110 -60.45 -37.22 0.86
C LYS A 1110 -61.23 -38.55 1.04
N LYS A 1111 -62.03 -38.96 0.05
CA LYS A 1111 -62.78 -40.23 0.10
C LYS A 1111 -61.87 -41.44 -0.09
N TRP A 1112 -60.78 -41.29 -0.85
CA TRP A 1112 -59.74 -42.31 -1.01
C TRP A 1112 -58.92 -42.51 0.29
N LEU A 1113 -58.54 -41.44 0.98
CA LEU A 1113 -57.88 -41.51 2.29
C LEU A 1113 -58.75 -42.24 3.33
N GLN A 1114 -60.05 -41.93 3.38
CA GLN A 1114 -61.01 -42.61 4.25
C GLN A 1114 -61.19 -44.09 3.89
N HIS A 1115 -61.24 -44.43 2.59
CA HIS A 1115 -61.37 -45.81 2.13
C HIS A 1115 -60.10 -46.66 2.35
N THR A 1116 -58.92 -46.02 2.42
CA THR A 1116 -57.62 -46.67 2.67
C THR A 1116 -57.17 -46.61 4.14
N GLY A 1117 -57.93 -45.95 5.03
CA GLY A 1117 -57.58 -45.79 6.45
C GLY A 1117 -56.43 -44.82 6.74
N LYS A 1118 -55.95 -44.08 5.74
CA LYS A 1118 -54.80 -43.16 5.82
C LYS A 1118 -55.17 -41.72 6.21
N ASP A 1119 -56.43 -41.48 6.58
CA ASP A 1119 -56.96 -40.14 6.88
C ASP A 1119 -56.37 -39.53 8.16
N LYS A 1120 -56.15 -40.33 9.20
CA LYS A 1120 -55.54 -39.91 10.48
C LYS A 1120 -54.10 -39.45 10.31
N ASP A 1121 -53.29 -40.20 9.57
CA ASP A 1121 -51.87 -39.89 9.34
C ASP A 1121 -51.73 -38.62 8.52
N TYR A 1122 -52.55 -38.48 7.46
CA TYR A 1122 -52.63 -37.27 6.66
C TYR A 1122 -53.02 -36.04 7.51
N LEU A 1123 -54.03 -36.17 8.37
CA LEU A 1123 -54.50 -35.08 9.23
C LEU A 1123 -53.42 -34.66 10.25
N SER A 1124 -52.69 -35.62 10.81
CA SER A 1124 -51.55 -35.36 11.71
C SER A 1124 -50.46 -34.54 11.00
N MET A 1125 -50.05 -34.96 9.80
CA MET A 1125 -49.04 -34.27 9.00
C MET A 1125 -49.47 -32.87 8.55
N ASP A 1126 -50.74 -32.69 8.14
CA ASP A 1126 -51.23 -31.37 7.71
C ASP A 1126 -51.38 -30.40 8.89
N THR A 1127 -51.74 -30.91 10.08
CA THR A 1127 -51.75 -30.15 11.33
C THR A 1127 -50.34 -29.70 11.72
N GLN A 1128 -49.35 -30.61 11.69
CA GLN A 1128 -47.94 -30.27 11.93
C GLN A 1128 -47.43 -29.23 10.92
N ARG A 1129 -47.66 -29.43 9.61
CA ARG A 1129 -47.28 -28.47 8.55
C ARG A 1129 -47.88 -27.08 8.80
N SER A 1130 -49.13 -27.02 9.25
CA SER A 1130 -49.83 -25.76 9.49
C SER A 1130 -49.29 -25.04 10.73
N LYS A 1131 -49.10 -25.75 11.85
CA LYS A 1131 -48.45 -25.20 13.05
C LYS A 1131 -47.01 -24.75 12.81
N MET A 1132 -46.24 -25.49 12.00
CA MET A 1132 -44.90 -25.04 11.53
C MET A 1132 -44.96 -23.82 10.61
N THR A 1133 -46.11 -23.54 9.98
CA THR A 1133 -46.31 -22.33 9.16
C THR A 1133 -46.72 -21.14 10.02
N GLU A 1134 -47.55 -21.36 11.05
CA GLU A 1134 -47.88 -20.37 12.09
C GLU A 1134 -46.62 -19.90 12.82
N LEU A 1135 -45.80 -20.81 13.36
CA LEU A 1135 -44.51 -20.50 14.02
C LEU A 1135 -43.46 -19.84 13.10
N LEU A 1136 -43.64 -19.90 11.78
CA LEU A 1136 -42.81 -19.16 10.81
C LEU A 1136 -43.40 -17.79 10.43
N ASN A 1137 -44.69 -17.56 10.72
CA ASN A 1137 -45.46 -16.35 10.43
C ASN A 1137 -45.71 -15.49 11.68
N GLU A 1138 -45.48 -16.02 12.89
CA GLU A 1138 -45.50 -15.26 14.14
C GLU A 1138 -44.60 -14.03 14.02
N LYS A 1139 -45.25 -12.86 13.96
CA LYS A 1139 -44.58 -11.58 14.15
C LYS A 1139 -44.23 -11.49 15.64
N THR A 1140 -42.94 -11.45 15.93
CA THR A 1140 -42.46 -10.96 17.23
C THR A 1140 -42.78 -9.47 17.32
N ASP A 1141 -43.40 -9.04 18.43
CA ASP A 1141 -43.71 -7.63 18.71
C ASP A 1141 -42.44 -6.82 19.00
N GLY A 1142 -41.70 -6.51 17.94
CA GLY A 1142 -40.80 -5.37 17.91
C GLY A 1142 -41.61 -4.10 17.62
N PHE A 1143 -41.26 -3.00 18.29
CA PHE A 1143 -41.82 -1.67 18.01
C PHE A 1143 -41.51 -1.26 16.57
N MET A 1144 -42.43 -1.57 15.65
CA MET A 1144 -42.47 -0.95 14.33
C MET A 1144 -43.02 0.46 14.50
N ILE A 1145 -42.24 1.48 14.15
CA ILE A 1145 -42.79 2.80 13.86
C ILE A 1145 -43.75 2.60 12.69
N ASP A 1146 -45.03 2.91 12.88
CA ASP A 1146 -46.08 2.52 11.95
C ASP A 1146 -46.13 3.46 10.73
N THR A 1147 -45.16 3.28 9.83
CA THR A 1147 -45.11 3.94 8.52
C THR A 1147 -46.20 3.35 7.61
N GLN A 1148 -47.46 3.60 7.94
CA GLN A 1148 -48.57 3.29 7.06
C GLN A 1148 -48.45 4.17 5.82
N LEU A 1149 -48.07 3.55 4.69
CA LEU A 1149 -48.25 4.15 3.38
C LEU A 1149 -49.70 4.66 3.27
N PRO A 1150 -49.91 5.91 2.81
CA PRO A 1150 -51.24 6.50 2.69
C PRO A 1150 -52.23 5.59 1.98
N GLN A 1151 -53.50 5.68 2.34
CA GLN A 1151 -54.54 4.81 1.80
C GLN A 1151 -54.59 4.90 0.27
N GLU A 1152 -54.38 6.10 -0.28
CA GLU A 1152 -54.16 6.38 -1.70
C GLU A 1152 -53.14 5.44 -2.35
N VAL A 1153 -51.93 5.30 -1.77
CA VAL A 1153 -50.87 4.43 -2.32
C VAL A 1153 -51.26 2.95 -2.24
N ARG A 1154 -51.96 2.53 -1.17
CA ARG A 1154 -52.51 1.17 -1.06
C ARG A 1154 -53.59 0.91 -2.11
N GLU A 1155 -54.37 1.93 -2.48
CA GLU A 1155 -55.39 1.86 -3.52
C GLU A 1155 -54.78 1.97 -4.93
N SER A 1156 -53.73 2.75 -5.15
CA SER A 1156 -52.92 2.73 -6.38
C SER A 1156 -52.33 1.35 -6.63
N ILE A 1157 -51.73 0.72 -5.61
CA ILE A 1157 -51.21 -0.65 -5.69
C ILE A 1157 -52.34 -1.66 -5.94
N ARG A 1158 -53.52 -1.49 -5.32
CA ARG A 1158 -54.67 -2.37 -5.54
C ARG A 1158 -55.18 -2.23 -6.99
N ASN A 1159 -55.33 -1.01 -7.50
CA ASN A 1159 -55.79 -0.73 -8.86
C ASN A 1159 -54.78 -1.20 -9.91
N ALA A 1160 -53.47 -1.04 -9.67
CA ALA A 1160 -52.41 -1.58 -10.52
C ALA A 1160 -52.44 -3.13 -10.63
N ASN A 1161 -52.94 -3.83 -9.60
CA ASN A 1161 -53.16 -5.28 -9.65
C ASN A 1161 -54.48 -5.69 -10.34
N PHE A 1162 -55.40 -4.74 -10.57
CA PHE A 1162 -56.63 -4.94 -11.36
C PHE A 1162 -56.53 -4.42 -12.80
N ALA A 1163 -55.46 -3.69 -13.14
CA ALA A 1163 -55.16 -3.30 -14.51
C ALA A 1163 -55.02 -4.55 -15.42
N GLY A 1164 -55.59 -4.47 -16.62
CA GLY A 1164 -55.54 -5.56 -17.59
C GLY A 1164 -54.08 -5.87 -18.00
N LYS A 1165 -53.71 -7.15 -18.01
CA LYS A 1165 -52.42 -7.58 -18.56
C LYS A 1165 -52.33 -7.16 -20.04
N PRO A 1166 -51.21 -6.60 -20.51
CA PRO A 1166 -51.05 -6.30 -21.92
C PRO A 1166 -51.14 -7.59 -22.76
N LEU A 1167 -51.83 -7.49 -23.89
CA LEU A 1167 -51.84 -8.53 -24.92
C LEU A 1167 -50.52 -8.50 -25.70
N ASN A 1168 -50.11 -9.65 -26.23
CA ASN A 1168 -48.96 -9.74 -27.12
C ASN A 1168 -49.35 -9.31 -28.54
N ALA A 1169 -48.56 -8.38 -29.09
CA ALA A 1169 -48.21 -8.23 -30.50
C ALA A 1169 -49.32 -7.97 -31.56
N VAL A 1170 -49.05 -6.94 -32.39
CA VAL A 1170 -49.69 -6.61 -33.68
C VAL A 1170 -51.16 -6.17 -33.60
N ASP A 1171 -51.40 -4.86 -33.72
CA ASP A 1171 -52.14 -4.26 -34.84
C ASP A 1171 -51.94 -2.72 -34.84
N CYS A 1172 -52.49 -2.00 -35.83
CA CYS A 1172 -52.10 -0.64 -36.22
C CYS A 1172 -53.07 0.49 -35.79
N GLU A 1173 -52.59 1.72 -36.06
CA GLU A 1173 -53.34 2.93 -36.45
C GLU A 1173 -53.89 3.94 -35.39
N GLU A 1174 -53.42 5.18 -35.60
CA GLU A 1174 -54.10 6.49 -35.57
C GLU A 1174 -54.77 7.07 -34.30
N SER A 1175 -54.13 8.15 -33.83
CA SER A 1175 -54.66 9.54 -33.77
C SER A 1175 -55.01 10.19 -32.42
N ASP A 1176 -54.47 11.41 -32.31
CA ASP A 1176 -55.09 12.66 -31.86
C ASP A 1176 -55.43 12.98 -30.37
N LYS A 1177 -54.71 14.02 -29.89
CA LYS A 1177 -55.18 15.24 -29.21
C LYS A 1177 -55.32 15.23 -27.67
N GLU A 1178 -54.61 16.14 -26.97
CA GLU A 1178 -55.01 17.51 -26.49
C GLU A 1178 -56.03 17.45 -25.33
N GLU A 1179 -55.91 18.17 -24.20
CA GLU A 1179 -54.92 19.16 -23.70
C GLU A 1179 -55.09 19.33 -22.14
N GLU A 1180 -54.19 20.11 -21.52
CA GLU A 1180 -54.26 21.02 -20.32
C GLU A 1180 -55.52 21.06 -19.38
N GLU A 1181 -55.53 21.48 -18.09
CA GLU A 1181 -54.54 22.16 -17.18
C GLU A 1181 -54.93 22.09 -15.66
N GLU A 1182 -54.07 22.66 -14.80
CA GLU A 1182 -54.23 23.40 -13.48
C GLU A 1182 -55.60 23.58 -12.74
N GLU A 1183 -55.74 23.87 -11.42
CA GLU A 1183 -54.90 23.77 -10.18
C GLU A 1183 -55.75 24.01 -8.88
N ILE A 1184 -55.18 23.78 -7.67
CA ILE A 1184 -55.38 24.50 -6.37
C ILE A 1184 -56.70 24.43 -5.50
N LEU A 1185 -56.58 23.78 -4.31
CA LEU A 1185 -57.05 24.16 -2.93
C LEU A 1185 -58.57 24.41 -2.57
N PRO A 1186 -58.99 24.55 -1.28
CA PRO A 1186 -58.61 23.83 -0.02
C PRO A 1186 -59.76 23.50 1.01
N LEU A 1187 -59.49 22.56 1.95
CA LEU A 1187 -59.89 22.48 3.40
C LEU A 1187 -61.36 22.59 3.94
N LEU A 1188 -61.59 21.88 5.08
CA LEU A 1188 -62.66 22.02 6.13
C LEU A 1188 -64.11 21.57 5.77
N ASP A 1189 -64.95 21.00 6.66
CA ASP A 1189 -64.76 20.44 8.03
C ASP A 1189 -65.87 19.42 8.44
N LEU A 1190 -65.58 18.60 9.46
CA LEU A 1190 -66.38 17.83 10.46
C LEU A 1190 -67.87 17.36 10.31
N SER A 1191 -68.16 16.31 11.12
CA SER A 1191 -69.44 15.96 11.83
C SER A 1191 -70.42 14.96 11.17
N CYS A 1192 -71.21 14.11 11.87
CA CYS A 1192 -71.21 13.55 13.26
C CYS A 1192 -72.27 12.41 13.40
N LEU A 1193 -72.43 11.83 14.63
CA LEU A 1193 -73.55 10.94 15.12
C LEU A 1193 -73.55 9.48 14.57
N SER A 1194 -74.12 8.41 15.17
CA SER A 1194 -74.74 8.01 16.49
C SER A 1194 -75.22 6.53 16.33
N ASP A 1195 -75.56 5.61 17.25
CA ASP A 1195 -75.65 5.40 18.72
C ASP A 1195 -76.01 3.88 18.93
N VAL A 1196 -76.05 3.14 20.07
CA VAL A 1196 -75.79 3.29 21.54
C VAL A 1196 -75.48 1.87 22.13
N GLU A 1197 -75.33 1.70 23.46
CA GLU A 1197 -74.89 0.45 24.16
C GLU A 1197 -75.86 -0.14 25.23
N MET A 1198 -75.38 -1.16 25.98
CA MET A 1198 -75.73 -1.60 27.37
C MET A 1198 -76.78 -2.73 27.58
N PRO A 1199 -76.88 -3.43 28.76
CA PRO A 1199 -76.14 -3.27 30.05
C PRO A 1199 -75.66 -4.56 30.83
N SER A 1200 -74.82 -4.34 31.86
CA SER A 1200 -74.66 -5.05 33.17
C SER A 1200 -74.09 -6.51 33.24
N SER A 1201 -73.16 -6.93 34.15
CA SER A 1201 -72.71 -6.53 35.53
C SER A 1201 -73.57 -7.11 36.69
N PRO A 1202 -73.15 -7.08 37.99
CA PRO A 1202 -71.87 -6.70 38.65
C PRO A 1202 -71.13 -7.96 39.21
N PRO A 1203 -70.23 -7.96 40.23
CA PRO A 1203 -69.51 -6.92 41.02
C PRO A 1203 -67.95 -7.03 40.82
N CYS A 1204 -66.98 -6.62 41.66
CA CYS A 1204 -66.91 -6.15 43.06
C CYS A 1204 -65.72 -5.16 43.32
N LEU A 1205 -65.58 -4.64 44.55
CA LEU A 1205 -64.77 -3.46 44.94
C LEU A 1205 -64.25 -3.59 46.42
N PRO A 1206 -63.51 -2.63 47.08
CA PRO A 1206 -63.08 -1.23 46.74
C PRO A 1206 -61.53 -0.98 46.77
N ASN A 1207 -60.93 0.02 46.09
CA ASN A 1207 -60.86 1.51 46.26
C ASN A 1207 -60.00 1.98 47.49
N HIS A 1208 -59.31 3.14 47.54
CA HIS A 1208 -59.59 4.53 47.08
C HIS A 1208 -58.33 5.45 46.90
N GLU A 1209 -58.50 6.52 46.09
CA GLU A 1209 -58.01 7.93 46.24
C GLU A 1209 -56.53 8.44 46.17
N SER A 1210 -56.33 9.33 45.18
CA SER A 1210 -55.88 10.75 45.31
C SER A 1210 -54.38 11.14 45.49
N PRO A 1211 -53.97 12.40 45.15
CA PRO A 1211 -52.63 12.63 44.58
C PRO A 1211 -51.77 13.79 45.17
N LEU A 1212 -50.56 13.95 44.59
CA LEU A 1212 -49.65 15.12 44.58
C LEU A 1212 -48.90 15.53 45.86
N SER A 1213 -47.59 15.24 45.91
CA SER A 1213 -46.49 16.26 45.96
C SER A 1213 -45.09 15.64 46.09
N SER A 1214 -44.06 16.42 45.76
CA SER A 1214 -42.61 16.17 45.96
C SER A 1214 -42.11 17.06 47.14
N PRO A 1215 -40.84 17.06 47.64
CA PRO A 1215 -39.60 16.61 46.97
C PRO A 1215 -38.47 15.94 47.81
N TRP A 1216 -37.60 15.21 47.07
CA TRP A 1216 -36.11 15.08 47.15
C TRP A 1216 -35.33 14.84 48.47
N PRO A 1217 -34.11 14.25 48.40
CA PRO A 1217 -33.48 13.55 49.53
C PRO A 1217 -32.30 14.31 50.18
N GLY A 1218 -31.91 13.86 51.37
CA GLY A 1218 -30.65 14.22 52.03
C GLY A 1218 -30.08 13.06 52.83
N LEU A 1219 -29.04 12.39 52.30
CA LEU A 1219 -28.36 11.27 52.95
C LEU A 1219 -26.91 11.66 53.23
N SER A 1220 -26.57 11.84 54.51
CA SER A 1220 -25.26 12.35 54.95
C SER A 1220 -24.18 11.28 54.95
N THR A 1221 -23.03 11.55 54.32
CA THR A 1221 -21.81 10.76 54.52
C THR A 1221 -21.16 11.02 55.90
N PRO A 1222 -20.39 10.08 56.46
CA PRO A 1222 -20.06 10.07 57.89
C PRO A 1222 -18.56 10.22 58.21
N CYS A 1223 -18.24 10.31 59.50
CA CYS A 1223 -16.95 9.95 60.09
C CYS A 1223 -17.12 9.49 61.55
N PRO A 1224 -16.24 8.63 62.10
CA PRO A 1224 -15.48 7.58 61.41
C PRO A 1224 -15.37 6.25 62.18
N PHE A 1225 -14.74 5.26 61.53
CA PHE A 1225 -14.01 4.12 62.12
C PHE A 1225 -14.79 2.89 62.66
N GLN A 1226 -14.04 1.78 62.73
CA GLN A 1226 -14.40 0.47 63.29
C GLN A 1226 -15.55 -0.32 62.64
N HIS A 1227 -15.22 -1.18 61.66
CA HIS A 1227 -15.13 -2.62 61.97
C HIS A 1227 -14.31 -3.42 60.94
N ARG A 1228 -13.49 -4.35 61.43
CA ARG A 1228 -12.95 -5.49 60.67
C ARG A 1228 -13.72 -6.76 61.08
N THR A 1229 -13.36 -7.88 60.46
CA THR A 1229 -13.56 -9.25 61.00
C THR A 1229 -14.93 -9.91 60.79
N GLN A 1230 -15.59 -9.70 59.64
CA GLN A 1230 -16.72 -10.57 59.20
C GLN A 1230 -16.68 -11.01 57.73
N LEU A 1231 -15.87 -10.39 56.85
CA LEU A 1231 -15.86 -10.73 55.42
C LEU A 1231 -14.98 -11.93 55.04
N HIS A 1232 -14.35 -12.60 56.02
CA HIS A 1232 -13.26 -13.55 55.76
C HIS A 1232 -13.68 -15.03 55.79
N ASP A 1233 -14.86 -15.34 56.33
CA ASP A 1233 -15.33 -16.71 56.57
C ASP A 1233 -16.30 -17.19 55.48
N SER A 1234 -17.26 -16.36 55.03
CA SER A 1234 -18.15 -16.71 53.89
C SER A 1234 -17.38 -17.08 52.61
N LEU A 1235 -16.19 -16.51 52.43
CA LEU A 1235 -15.30 -16.77 51.29
C LEU A 1235 -14.55 -18.12 51.42
N ARG A 1236 -14.46 -18.70 52.62
CA ARG A 1236 -13.91 -20.06 52.83
C ARG A 1236 -14.92 -21.16 52.56
N ASP A 1237 -16.19 -20.93 52.87
CA ASP A 1237 -17.22 -21.95 52.70
C ASP A 1237 -17.64 -22.09 51.21
N LEU A 1238 -17.71 -20.98 50.46
CA LEU A 1238 -17.85 -21.02 48.99
C LEU A 1238 -16.74 -21.85 48.31
N ILE A 1239 -15.47 -21.63 48.70
CA ILE A 1239 -14.32 -22.37 48.16
C ILE A 1239 -14.37 -23.87 48.53
N ARG A 1240 -15.06 -24.24 49.61
CA ARG A 1240 -15.23 -25.65 49.98
C ARG A 1240 -16.30 -26.37 49.16
N GLU A 1241 -17.39 -25.69 48.80
CA GLU A 1241 -18.43 -26.30 47.96
C GLU A 1241 -17.92 -26.55 46.53
N GLU A 1242 -17.18 -25.61 45.93
CA GLU A 1242 -16.59 -25.80 44.59
C GLU A 1242 -15.63 -27.00 44.51
N ILE A 1243 -14.80 -27.21 45.55
CA ILE A 1243 -13.85 -28.34 45.58
C ILE A 1243 -14.58 -29.69 45.65
N ILE A 1244 -15.67 -29.79 46.42
CA ILE A 1244 -16.46 -31.02 46.54
C ILE A 1244 -17.16 -31.35 45.21
N VAL A 1245 -17.66 -30.33 44.49
CA VAL A 1245 -18.22 -30.51 43.14
C VAL A 1245 -17.14 -30.96 42.15
N ALA A 1246 -15.95 -30.36 42.18
CA ALA A 1246 -14.83 -30.72 41.29
C ALA A 1246 -14.36 -32.17 41.48
N GLU A 1247 -14.16 -32.63 42.72
CA GLU A 1247 -13.74 -34.02 43.00
C GLU A 1247 -14.80 -35.06 42.59
N SER A 1248 -16.10 -34.71 42.63
CA SER A 1248 -17.17 -35.61 42.19
C SER A 1248 -17.14 -35.88 40.68
N SER A 1249 -16.69 -34.92 39.87
CA SER A 1249 -16.65 -35.05 38.40
C SER A 1249 -15.45 -35.87 37.91
N TYR A 1250 -14.35 -35.90 38.67
CA TYR A 1250 -13.13 -36.61 38.28
C TYR A 1250 -13.15 -38.13 38.55
N ARG A 1251 -14.19 -38.65 39.21
CA ARG A 1251 -14.36 -40.10 39.47
C ARG A 1251 -15.36 -40.80 38.55
N ALA A 1252 -15.95 -40.08 37.58
CA ALA A 1252 -16.97 -40.63 36.68
C ALA A 1252 -16.42 -41.15 35.33
N THR A 1253 -15.10 -41.13 35.13
CA THR A 1253 -14.47 -41.32 33.81
C THR A 1253 -13.34 -42.36 33.74
N GLU A 1254 -13.15 -43.19 34.78
CA GLU A 1254 -12.16 -44.29 34.76
C GLU A 1254 -12.78 -45.71 34.81
N ASP A 1255 -14.07 -45.86 35.18
CA ASP A 1255 -14.76 -47.16 35.34
C ASP A 1255 -15.61 -47.59 34.11
N ALA A 1256 -15.26 -47.15 32.89
CA ALA A 1256 -16.10 -47.32 31.69
C ALA A 1256 -15.41 -48.01 30.49
N ASP A 1257 -14.27 -48.67 30.69
CA ASP A 1257 -13.48 -49.31 29.61
C ASP A 1257 -13.05 -50.76 29.96
N ILE A 1258 -13.90 -51.50 30.70
CA ILE A 1258 -13.76 -52.95 30.95
C ILE A 1258 -15.13 -53.66 30.90
N LEU A 1259 -15.63 -53.94 29.68
CA LEU A 1259 -16.35 -55.19 29.31
C LEU A 1259 -16.75 -55.22 27.82
#